data_AF-A0A7W3ZC97-F1
#
_entry.id   AF-A0A7W3ZC97-F1
#
_cell.length_a   1.000
_cell.length_b   1.000
_cell.length_c   1.000
_cell.angle_alpha   90.00
_cell.angle_beta   90.00
_cell.angle_gamma   90.00
#
_symmetry.space_group_name_H-M   'P 1'
#
loop_
_entity.id
_entity.type
_entity.pdbx_description
1 polymer ?
#
loop_
_entity_poly.entity_id
_entity_poly.type
_entity_poly.pdbx_seq_one_letter_code
_entity_poly.pdbx_strand_id
1 'polypeptide(L)'
;MTRGAVAASAAALALGGLTVPASAAPSADALIAEVYGGGGNSGATLTNDFIELANHGGAPVALDGYSVQYLPASASASSKWQVTPLAGSVAPKGRYLVAEGKGNGGTVALPTPDATGGIAMSATAGTVALVSDSAPLTCKSAADCAADSRVKDLVGFGDAVVREGNPAAAPSNTTSVARAATLADTDDNSADFAVGDPTPTNTKGETTGTQPGEPGVPAKIHDIQGTTRISPFKDKQVEDVTGIVTAVRSFGSARGFWITDPHPDSDPRTSEGLFVFTGSTTPAVAVGDAVTAQGKVKEYYPDAPATSNYQSLTELTSAQWTVDSSGNPLPAPTVLTPDQVPDVLAPKADGNIEPLPLEPSKYALDFWEAHESEIVQVSDARVVGPSNKYGELYVTTKPQQNPTPRGGTVYLGYDKINTGVLKVQSIIPSAQQAAPKVNTGDVLTGVTSGPVEYSNFGGYTLFASKLGAAKDNKLQKETTRKQRPGELSVATYNVENLAPSDSDTKYAQLAHGIVDNLATPDIVTLEEIQDNSGATDDGTVDADATLKKFTDAIVAAGGPRYQWRQINPVNDEDGGQPGGNIRVGFLFNPARVSFVDRPGGSPTASVGVVSDHGKAHLTQSPGRVDPGNEAWEDSRKPLAGEFVFRGRTVFVLANHFNSKGGDQPTHGRYQPPTRSSEVQRQKQATVLQGFVAQLLGADPRANVVVAGDLNDYQFSPALAKLTSGGLLKDLISTLPPAERYSYVFEGQSQVLDHILASAAPRGVDYDVVHVNAEFADQASDHDPQVVRFRPSAGNAFADFANDLLDQLDRFFHRTA
;
A
#
# COMPACT_ATOMS: atom_id res chain seq x y z
N MET A 1 80.57 19.45 44.98
CA MET A 1 80.24 18.88 43.66
C MET A 1 80.15 17.36 43.79
N THR A 2 79.13 16.76 43.14
CA THR A 2 78.92 15.33 42.78
C THR A 2 78.75 14.31 43.94
N ARG A 3 77.53 13.78 44.22
CA ARG A 3 76.72 12.70 43.54
C ARG A 3 77.44 11.34 43.52
N GLY A 4 76.85 10.16 43.78
CA GLY A 4 75.48 9.68 44.00
C GLY A 4 75.50 8.26 44.64
N ALA A 5 74.46 7.82 45.37
CA ALA A 5 73.35 6.94 44.96
C ALA A 5 73.72 5.49 44.54
N VAL A 6 73.43 4.50 45.41
CA VAL A 6 72.72 3.21 45.14
C VAL A 6 72.28 2.63 46.50
N ALA A 7 71.00 2.27 46.68
CA ALA A 7 70.59 1.28 47.67
C ALA A 7 69.29 0.59 47.22
N ALA A 8 69.34 -0.74 47.15
CA ALA A 8 68.26 -1.64 46.78
C ALA A 8 67.30 -1.86 47.96
N SER A 9 66.00 -2.01 47.66
CA SER A 9 64.96 -2.34 48.63
C SER A 9 64.40 -3.73 48.33
N ALA A 10 64.34 -4.58 49.36
CA ALA A 10 63.68 -5.88 49.37
C ALA A 10 62.45 -5.82 50.30
N ALA A 11 61.42 -6.58 49.92
CA ALA A 11 60.03 -6.50 50.33
C ALA A 11 59.72 -6.99 51.76
N ALA A 12 58.72 -6.38 52.39
CA ALA A 12 57.97 -6.92 53.51
C ALA A 12 56.46 -6.90 53.17
N LEU A 13 55.80 -8.05 53.34
CA LEU A 13 54.35 -8.21 53.17
C LEU A 13 53.59 -7.44 54.26
N ALA A 14 52.63 -6.61 53.85
CA ALA A 14 51.60 -6.05 54.72
C ALA A 14 50.23 -6.52 54.20
N LEU A 15 49.47 -7.24 55.03
CA LEU A 15 48.05 -7.50 54.79
C LEU A 15 47.28 -6.17 54.93
N GLY A 16 46.90 -5.59 53.79
CA GLY A 16 45.92 -4.51 53.75
C GLY A 16 44.52 -5.10 53.90
N GLY A 17 43.77 -4.65 54.91
CA GLY A 17 42.36 -4.96 55.06
C GLY A 17 41.59 -4.41 53.86
N LEU A 18 40.94 -5.30 53.11
CA LEU A 18 39.90 -4.95 52.14
C LEU A 18 38.71 -4.40 52.92
N THR A 19 38.44 -3.10 52.80
CA THR A 19 37.14 -2.54 53.15
C THR A 19 36.15 -3.00 52.10
N VAL A 20 35.33 -4.00 52.43
CA VAL A 20 34.16 -4.38 51.64
C VAL A 20 33.19 -3.19 51.71
N PRO A 21 32.69 -2.62 50.59
CA PRO A 21 31.59 -1.67 50.67
C PRO A 21 30.41 -2.40 51.32
N ALA A 22 29.82 -1.79 52.35
CA ALA A 22 28.57 -2.29 52.91
C ALA A 22 27.50 -2.20 51.80
N SER A 23 27.12 -3.34 51.23
CA SER A 23 25.87 -3.43 50.46
C SER A 23 24.71 -3.28 51.46
N ALA A 24 23.58 -2.74 50.98
CA ALA A 24 22.34 -2.83 51.72
C ALA A 24 21.94 -4.31 51.92
N ALA A 25 20.91 -4.55 52.72
CA ALA A 25 20.38 -5.90 52.88
C ALA A 25 19.22 -6.06 51.89
N PRO A 26 19.24 -7.07 51.01
CA PRO A 26 18.15 -7.32 50.06
C PRO A 26 16.79 -7.44 50.73
N SER A 27 15.75 -7.07 50.01
CA SER A 27 14.36 -7.16 50.45
C SER A 27 13.96 -8.62 50.68
N ALA A 28 13.68 -8.98 51.93
CA ALA A 28 13.32 -10.34 52.29
C ALA A 28 11.89 -10.73 51.89
N ASP A 29 11.00 -9.76 51.66
CA ASP A 29 9.57 -9.97 51.41
C ASP A 29 8.95 -9.03 50.35
N ALA A 30 8.28 -7.94 50.72
CA ALA A 30 7.64 -7.03 49.77
C ALA A 30 8.68 -6.16 49.06
N LEU A 31 8.60 -6.13 47.73
CA LEU A 31 9.53 -5.43 46.85
C LEU A 31 8.82 -4.88 45.61
N ILE A 32 9.48 -3.99 44.89
CA ILE A 32 9.06 -3.42 43.60
C ILE A 32 9.35 -4.45 42.51
N ALA A 33 8.30 -4.83 41.79
CA ALA A 33 8.37 -5.78 40.71
C ALA A 33 8.50 -5.14 39.33
N GLU A 34 7.76 -4.06 39.08
CA GLU A 34 7.71 -3.42 37.76
C GLU A 34 7.36 -1.93 37.89
N VAL A 35 7.97 -1.10 37.04
CA VAL A 35 7.69 0.34 36.96
C VAL A 35 7.50 0.76 35.51
N TYR A 36 6.41 1.48 35.25
CA TYR A 36 6.08 2.03 33.93
C TYR A 36 5.60 3.47 34.04
N GLY A 37 6.32 4.40 33.40
CA GLY A 37 6.02 5.84 33.36
C GLY A 37 5.57 6.36 31.98
N GLY A 38 5.14 5.46 31.09
CA GLY A 38 4.73 5.80 29.73
C GLY A 38 3.24 6.11 29.57
N GLY A 39 2.45 6.05 30.65
CA GLY A 39 0.99 6.08 30.65
C GLY A 39 0.39 7.24 29.88
N GLY A 40 -0.29 6.93 28.78
CA GLY A 40 -0.97 7.92 27.94
C GLY A 40 -0.05 8.97 27.31
N ASN A 41 1.26 8.72 27.23
CA ASN A 41 2.16 9.47 26.38
C ASN A 41 1.95 9.10 24.89
N SER A 42 2.49 9.93 23.98
CA SER A 42 2.43 9.63 22.54
C SER A 42 3.12 8.29 22.23
N GLY A 43 2.40 7.39 21.54
CA GLY A 43 2.86 6.04 21.20
C GLY A 43 2.65 4.98 22.28
N ALA A 44 2.17 5.36 23.48
CA ALA A 44 1.91 4.41 24.56
C ALA A 44 0.68 3.54 24.30
N THR A 45 0.72 2.27 24.73
CA THR A 45 -0.43 1.36 24.71
C THR A 45 -1.34 1.57 25.93
N LEU A 46 -0.74 1.71 27.13
CA LEU A 46 -1.46 1.85 28.39
C LEU A 46 -1.83 3.32 28.67
N THR A 47 -3.00 3.55 29.27
CA THR A 47 -3.49 4.92 29.58
C THR A 47 -2.88 5.52 30.85
N ASN A 48 -2.32 4.70 31.73
CA ASN A 48 -1.83 5.09 33.05
C ASN A 48 -0.41 4.60 33.29
N ASP A 49 0.34 5.39 34.05
CA ASP A 49 1.54 4.97 34.73
C ASP A 49 1.17 3.91 35.79
N PHE A 50 2.11 3.03 36.14
CA PHE A 50 1.89 2.10 37.25
C PHE A 50 3.19 1.68 37.94
N ILE A 51 3.03 1.27 39.19
CA ILE A 51 4.04 0.58 39.99
C ILE A 51 3.43 -0.74 40.44
N GLU A 52 4.11 -1.85 40.17
CA GLU A 52 3.73 -3.18 40.67
C GLU A 52 4.64 -3.58 41.81
N LEU A 53 4.05 -4.11 42.88
CA LEU A 53 4.78 -4.75 43.98
C LEU A 53 4.61 -6.27 43.90
N ALA A 54 5.58 -6.99 44.43
CA ALA A 54 5.49 -8.42 44.65
C ALA A 54 5.98 -8.80 46.05
N ASN A 55 5.63 -10.01 46.48
CA ASN A 55 6.11 -10.57 47.74
C ASN A 55 7.02 -11.78 47.47
N HIS A 56 8.33 -11.59 47.65
CA HIS A 56 9.32 -12.65 47.51
C HIS A 56 9.31 -13.63 48.70
N GLY A 57 8.73 -13.23 49.84
CA GLY A 57 8.68 -14.00 51.08
C GLY A 57 7.66 -15.14 51.11
N GLY A 58 7.70 -15.93 52.19
CA GLY A 58 6.81 -17.08 52.42
C GLY A 58 5.52 -16.77 53.20
N ALA A 59 5.30 -15.52 53.63
CA ALA A 59 4.15 -15.09 54.42
C ALA A 59 3.54 -13.80 53.82
N PRO A 60 2.22 -13.55 53.99
CA PRO A 60 1.61 -12.30 53.54
C PRO A 60 2.26 -11.07 54.17
N VAL A 61 2.45 -10.00 53.40
CA VAL A 61 2.96 -8.71 53.90
C VAL A 61 1.82 -7.70 53.95
N ALA A 62 1.57 -7.13 55.13
CA ALA A 62 0.62 -6.04 55.28
C ALA A 62 1.24 -4.73 54.78
N LEU A 63 0.48 -3.99 53.97
CA LEU A 63 0.88 -2.72 53.35
C LEU A 63 0.20 -1.52 54.02
N ASP A 64 -0.62 -1.73 55.05
CA ASP A 64 -1.21 -0.64 55.82
C ASP A 64 -0.11 0.23 56.45
N GLY A 65 -0.11 1.52 56.09
CA GLY A 65 0.90 2.48 56.53
C GLY A 65 2.16 2.55 55.65
N TYR A 66 2.24 1.73 54.60
CA TYR A 66 3.30 1.82 53.58
C TYR A 66 2.93 2.84 52.51
N SER A 67 3.91 3.23 51.69
CA SER A 67 3.69 4.02 50.48
C SER A 67 4.64 3.57 49.36
N VAL A 68 4.23 3.79 48.11
CA VAL A 68 5.19 3.95 47.01
C VAL A 68 5.48 5.43 46.82
N GLN A 69 6.74 5.77 46.58
CA GLN A 69 7.17 7.15 46.42
C GLN A 69 8.03 7.32 45.17
N TYR A 70 7.93 8.48 44.52
CA TYR A 70 8.64 8.80 43.28
C TYR A 70 9.49 10.06 43.39
N LEU A 71 10.68 10.04 42.78
CA LEU A 71 11.60 11.16 42.64
C LEU A 71 12.13 11.24 41.19
N PRO A 72 12.25 12.45 40.60
CA PRO A 72 12.85 12.58 39.27
C PRO A 72 14.35 12.22 39.29
N ALA A 73 14.86 11.72 38.16
CA ALA A 73 16.22 11.17 38.03
C ALA A 73 17.33 12.10 38.51
N SER A 74 17.23 13.40 38.17
CA SER A 74 18.15 14.45 38.59
C SER A 74 17.55 15.30 39.73
N ALA A 75 17.53 14.74 40.94
CA ALA A 75 16.98 15.44 42.11
C ALA A 75 17.80 16.68 42.49
N SER A 76 17.13 17.81 42.65
CA SER A 76 17.73 19.07 43.15
C SER A 76 17.44 19.28 44.63
N ALA A 77 18.05 20.31 45.22
CA ALA A 77 17.78 20.71 46.60
C ALA A 77 16.29 21.04 46.87
N SER A 78 15.49 21.37 45.84
CA SER A 78 14.05 21.62 45.97
C SER A 78 13.15 20.44 45.59
N SER A 79 13.70 19.37 44.99
CA SER A 79 12.92 18.17 44.66
C SER A 79 12.29 17.54 45.91
N LYS A 80 11.07 17.06 45.79
CA LYS A 80 10.32 16.37 46.85
C LYS A 80 9.89 15.01 46.33
N TRP A 81 9.91 14.01 47.21
CA TRP A 81 9.29 12.72 46.94
C TRP A 81 7.77 12.91 46.86
N GLN A 82 7.18 12.38 45.78
CA GLN A 82 5.73 12.27 45.61
C GLN A 82 5.29 10.95 46.24
N VAL A 83 4.10 10.89 46.83
CA VAL A 83 3.70 9.77 47.69
C VAL A 83 2.32 9.26 47.31
N THR A 84 2.21 7.95 47.12
CA THR A 84 0.94 7.20 47.03
C THR A 84 0.86 6.23 48.22
N PRO A 85 -0.03 6.47 49.19
CA PRO A 85 -0.24 5.55 50.31
C PRO A 85 -0.80 4.20 49.85
N LEU A 86 -0.39 3.13 50.53
CA LEU A 86 -0.86 1.76 50.30
C LEU A 86 -1.79 1.29 51.42
N ALA A 87 -2.55 0.23 51.15
CA ALA A 87 -3.43 -0.43 52.10
C ALA A 87 -3.52 -1.93 51.79
N GLY A 88 -4.07 -2.70 52.73
CA GLY A 88 -4.30 -4.14 52.52
C GLY A 88 -3.01 -4.96 52.62
N SER A 89 -2.87 -5.98 51.78
CA SER A 89 -1.75 -6.92 51.87
C SER A 89 -1.41 -7.58 50.55
N VAL A 90 -0.15 -7.98 50.38
CA VAL A 90 0.31 -8.83 49.28
C VAL A 90 0.58 -10.26 49.77
N ALA A 91 -0.10 -11.24 49.18
CA ALA A 91 0.06 -12.66 49.50
C ALA A 91 1.46 -13.17 49.13
N PRO A 92 1.96 -14.28 49.74
CA PRO A 92 3.24 -14.88 49.34
C PRO A 92 3.27 -15.15 47.82
N LYS A 93 4.34 -14.73 47.13
CA LYS A 93 4.48 -14.82 45.67
C LYS A 93 3.38 -14.09 44.86
N GLY A 94 2.54 -13.29 45.52
CA GLY A 94 1.49 -12.50 44.89
C GLY A 94 2.00 -11.17 44.33
N ARG A 95 1.12 -10.50 43.58
CA ARG A 95 1.32 -9.16 43.01
C ARG A 95 0.38 -8.14 43.66
N TYR A 96 0.71 -6.86 43.54
CA TYR A 96 -0.11 -5.74 44.00
C TYR A 96 0.10 -4.55 43.06
N LEU A 97 -0.97 -4.09 42.40
CA LEU A 97 -0.89 -3.06 41.36
C LEU A 97 -1.30 -1.69 41.89
N VAL A 98 -0.42 -0.70 41.70
CA VAL A 98 -0.69 0.71 41.99
C VAL A 98 -0.82 1.47 40.68
N ALA A 99 -2.03 1.95 40.37
CA ALA A 99 -2.23 2.86 39.25
C ALA A 99 -1.76 4.26 39.62
N GLU A 100 -1.04 4.93 38.73
CA GLU A 100 -0.54 6.28 38.92
C GLU A 100 -1.09 7.22 37.82
N GLY A 101 -0.34 8.28 37.48
CA GLY A 101 -0.76 9.34 36.56
C GLY A 101 -1.41 8.82 35.27
N LYS A 102 -2.57 9.39 34.93
CA LYS A 102 -3.26 9.12 33.66
C LYS A 102 -2.85 10.17 32.63
N GLY A 103 -2.31 9.72 31.50
CA GLY A 103 -2.00 10.59 30.36
C GLY A 103 -3.23 10.84 29.46
N ASN A 104 -2.99 11.51 28.33
CA ASN A 104 -4.04 11.88 27.37
C ASN A 104 -4.21 10.87 26.22
N GLY A 105 -3.24 9.98 26.02
CA GLY A 105 -3.24 8.92 25.00
C GLY A 105 -3.41 7.52 25.60
N GLY A 106 -2.98 6.49 24.84
CA GLY A 106 -3.17 5.09 25.21
C GLY A 106 -4.56 4.57 24.84
N THR A 107 -4.65 3.27 24.53
CA THR A 107 -5.89 2.61 24.14
C THR A 107 -6.31 1.50 25.10
N VAL A 108 -5.43 1.10 26.03
CA VAL A 108 -5.65 -0.02 26.94
C VAL A 108 -5.60 0.50 28.39
N ALA A 109 -6.67 0.26 29.15
CA ALA A 109 -6.69 0.55 30.58
C ALA A 109 -5.94 -0.53 31.38
N LEU A 110 -5.41 -0.16 32.54
CA LEU A 110 -4.91 -1.12 33.52
C LEU A 110 -6.05 -2.06 34.00
N PRO A 111 -5.75 -3.29 34.46
CA PRO A 111 -6.70 -4.05 35.27
C PRO A 111 -7.07 -3.25 36.53
N THR A 112 -8.14 -3.64 37.24
CA THR A 112 -8.59 -2.89 38.42
C THR A 112 -7.46 -2.82 39.44
N PRO A 113 -6.89 -1.64 39.73
CA PRO A 113 -5.70 -1.56 40.56
C PRO A 113 -6.05 -1.75 42.04
N ASP A 114 -5.09 -2.25 42.82
CA ASP A 114 -5.24 -2.45 44.26
C ASP A 114 -5.09 -1.14 45.04
N ALA A 115 -4.31 -0.20 44.52
CA ALA A 115 -4.25 1.19 44.99
C ALA A 115 -4.23 2.17 43.81
N THR A 116 -4.62 3.43 44.05
CA THR A 116 -4.58 4.47 43.03
C THR A 116 -3.97 5.74 43.59
N GLY A 117 -2.92 6.20 42.93
CA GLY A 117 -2.27 7.47 43.12
C GLY A 117 -2.47 8.41 41.93
N GLY A 118 -1.67 9.45 41.88
CA GLY A 118 -1.69 10.46 40.82
C GLY A 118 -0.29 10.95 40.45
N ILE A 119 0.74 10.18 40.76
CA ILE A 119 2.13 10.50 40.47
C ILE A 119 2.32 10.44 38.96
N ALA A 120 2.71 11.55 38.34
CA ALA A 120 3.14 11.55 36.94
C ALA A 120 4.61 11.12 36.89
N MET A 121 4.88 9.93 36.37
CA MET A 121 6.22 9.37 36.28
C MET A 121 6.86 9.67 34.92
N SER A 122 8.18 9.66 34.89
CA SER A 122 8.95 9.79 33.66
C SER A 122 9.01 8.43 32.94
N ALA A 123 8.79 8.44 31.62
CA ALA A 123 8.92 7.24 30.80
C ALA A 123 10.36 6.78 30.60
N THR A 124 11.37 7.63 30.85
CA THR A 124 12.76 7.35 30.46
C THR A 124 13.76 7.34 31.61
N ALA A 125 13.49 8.06 32.70
CA ALA A 125 14.36 8.07 33.88
C ALA A 125 13.71 8.61 35.15
N GLY A 126 13.91 7.93 36.28
CA GLY A 126 13.36 8.30 37.58
C GLY A 126 13.71 7.29 38.67
N THR A 127 13.23 7.55 39.89
CA THR A 127 13.41 6.66 41.04
C THR A 127 12.06 6.37 41.70
N VAL A 128 11.77 5.10 41.95
CA VAL A 128 10.63 4.64 42.76
C VAL A 128 11.15 3.94 44.01
N ALA A 129 10.56 4.24 45.17
CA ALA A 129 10.87 3.59 46.44
C ALA A 129 9.60 3.02 47.09
N LEU A 130 9.68 1.79 47.59
CA LEU A 130 8.71 1.22 48.52
C LEU A 130 9.12 1.62 49.94
N VAL A 131 8.22 2.22 50.69
CA VAL A 131 8.53 2.82 51.99
C VAL A 131 7.57 2.31 53.05
N SER A 132 8.07 1.86 54.20
CA SER A 132 7.25 1.39 55.33
C SER A 132 6.66 2.52 56.18
N ASP A 133 6.40 3.66 55.56
CA ASP A 133 5.84 4.89 56.13
C ASP A 133 5.11 5.64 55.00
N SER A 134 4.21 6.55 55.35
CA SER A 134 3.48 7.42 54.42
C SER A 134 4.01 8.87 54.38
N ALA A 135 4.96 9.22 55.24
CA ALA A 135 5.66 10.49 55.19
C ALA A 135 6.65 10.51 54.01
N PRO A 136 6.71 11.61 53.23
CA PRO A 136 7.70 11.74 52.14
C PRO A 136 9.13 11.54 52.63
N LEU A 137 9.93 10.79 51.87
CA LEU A 137 11.37 10.69 52.09
C LEU A 137 12.04 12.07 51.92
N THR A 138 13.17 12.25 52.59
CA THR A 138 13.98 13.49 52.49
C THR A 138 15.35 13.27 51.85
N CYS A 139 15.75 12.00 51.69
CA CYS A 139 17.00 11.61 51.06
C CYS A 139 17.00 11.98 49.56
N LYS A 140 18.18 12.33 49.03
CA LYS A 140 18.35 12.79 47.63
C LYS A 140 19.59 12.23 46.93
N SER A 141 20.36 11.39 47.63
CA SER A 141 21.50 10.67 47.09
C SER A 141 21.31 9.19 47.38
N ALA A 142 21.94 8.32 46.57
CA ALA A 142 21.91 6.88 46.81
C ALA A 142 22.38 6.52 48.24
N ALA A 143 23.42 7.20 48.75
CA ALA A 143 23.94 6.97 50.10
C ALA A 143 22.94 7.40 51.19
N ASP A 144 22.28 8.54 51.03
CA ASP A 144 21.30 9.01 52.01
C ASP A 144 20.04 8.13 52.03
N CYS A 145 19.60 7.67 50.86
CA CYS A 145 18.40 6.81 50.77
C CYS A 145 18.68 5.39 51.26
N ALA A 146 19.88 4.85 51.02
CA ALA A 146 20.31 3.58 51.61
C ALA A 146 20.43 3.64 53.14
N ALA A 147 20.65 4.84 53.72
CA ALA A 147 20.72 5.04 55.16
C ALA A 147 19.34 5.27 55.83
N ASP A 148 18.28 5.53 55.05
CA ASP A 148 16.93 5.72 55.58
C ASP A 148 16.24 4.37 55.79
N SER A 149 16.11 3.94 57.04
CA SER A 149 15.56 2.62 57.40
C SER A 149 14.08 2.44 57.07
N ARG A 150 13.40 3.47 56.56
CA ARG A 150 12.03 3.37 56.05
C ARG A 150 11.97 2.84 54.62
N VAL A 151 13.06 2.96 53.84
CA VAL A 151 13.13 2.41 52.48
C VAL A 151 13.21 0.89 52.58
N LYS A 152 12.27 0.23 51.91
CA LYS A 152 12.18 -1.23 51.84
C LYS A 152 12.82 -1.79 50.59
N ASP A 153 12.50 -1.19 49.44
CA ASP A 153 13.07 -1.52 48.13
C ASP A 153 13.11 -0.22 47.30
N LEU A 154 14.05 -0.11 46.37
CA LEU A 154 14.24 1.09 45.56
C LEU A 154 14.76 0.75 44.17
N VAL A 155 14.07 1.25 43.13
CA VAL A 155 14.56 1.17 41.75
C VAL A 155 14.80 2.56 41.19
N GLY A 156 16.06 2.82 40.81
CA GLY A 156 16.42 3.92 39.91
C GLY A 156 16.61 3.38 38.49
N PHE A 157 16.02 4.05 37.50
CA PHE A 157 16.11 3.67 36.09
C PHE A 157 16.54 4.84 35.21
N GLY A 158 17.16 4.52 34.07
CA GLY A 158 17.74 5.52 33.17
C GLY A 158 18.97 6.19 33.80
N ASP A 159 18.96 7.51 33.91
CA ASP A 159 20.05 8.31 34.48
C ASP A 159 19.84 8.70 35.96
N ALA A 160 19.01 7.93 36.69
CA ALA A 160 18.67 8.21 38.08
C ALA A 160 19.90 8.27 39.02
N VAL A 161 19.99 9.36 39.78
CA VAL A 161 21.05 9.58 40.80
C VAL A 161 20.78 8.80 42.09
N VAL A 162 19.50 8.59 42.42
CA VAL A 162 19.09 7.73 43.54
C VAL A 162 18.72 6.36 42.98
N ARG A 163 19.50 5.34 43.37
CA ARG A 163 19.42 3.97 42.86
C ARG A 163 20.07 3.01 43.87
N GLU A 164 19.88 1.71 43.67
CA GLU A 164 20.68 0.65 44.30
C GLU A 164 21.70 0.16 43.27
N GLY A 165 22.97 -0.02 43.68
CA GLY A 165 24.03 -0.51 42.78
C GLY A 165 24.22 0.32 41.50
N ASN A 166 23.77 -0.15 40.34
CA ASN A 166 23.71 0.64 39.11
C ASN A 166 22.24 0.81 38.68
N PRO A 167 21.87 1.92 38.01
CA PRO A 167 20.49 2.10 37.58
C PRO A 167 20.07 1.05 36.54
N ALA A 168 18.79 0.67 36.55
CA ALA A 168 18.18 -0.12 35.49
C ALA A 168 18.25 0.62 34.14
N ALA A 169 18.25 -0.12 33.03
CA ALA A 169 18.26 0.47 31.69
C ALA A 169 17.03 1.39 31.48
N ALA A 170 17.18 2.42 30.63
CA ALA A 170 16.12 3.38 30.37
C ALA A 170 14.92 2.74 29.64
N PRO A 171 13.69 2.83 30.19
CA PRO A 171 12.47 2.46 29.48
C PRO A 171 12.05 3.55 28.48
N SER A 172 10.85 3.39 27.89
CA SER A 172 10.28 4.27 26.88
C SER A 172 8.76 4.40 27.08
N ASN A 173 8.07 5.15 26.21
CA ASN A 173 6.61 5.24 26.24
C ASN A 173 5.90 3.89 25.99
N THR A 174 6.59 2.85 25.51
CA THR A 174 5.99 1.53 25.22
C THR A 174 6.56 0.40 26.07
N THR A 175 7.53 0.68 26.95
CA THR A 175 8.25 -0.36 27.71
C THR A 175 8.37 0.01 29.18
N SER A 176 8.40 -0.97 30.07
CA SER A 176 8.62 -0.85 31.51
C SER A 176 10.03 -1.33 31.90
N VAL A 177 10.40 -1.17 33.17
CA VAL A 177 11.49 -1.93 33.81
C VAL A 177 10.89 -2.93 34.78
N ALA A 178 11.23 -4.22 34.64
CA ALA A 178 10.64 -5.30 35.43
C ALA A 178 11.69 -6.28 35.98
N ARG A 179 11.49 -6.76 37.20
CA ARG A 179 12.24 -7.90 37.75
C ARG A 179 11.81 -9.19 37.08
N ALA A 180 12.74 -10.14 36.95
CA ALA A 180 12.41 -11.49 36.51
C ALA A 180 11.46 -12.20 37.49
N ALA A 181 10.80 -13.28 37.04
CA ALA A 181 9.86 -14.06 37.87
C ALA A 181 10.47 -14.63 39.17
N THR A 182 11.80 -14.74 39.24
CA THR A 182 12.51 -15.12 40.47
C THR A 182 12.44 -14.06 41.56
N LEU A 183 12.14 -12.81 41.20
CA LEU A 183 12.15 -11.62 42.07
C LEU A 183 13.47 -11.50 42.84
N ALA A 184 14.58 -11.76 42.14
CA ALA A 184 15.90 -11.61 42.73
C ALA A 184 16.12 -10.14 43.09
N ASP A 185 16.68 -9.93 44.28
CA ASP A 185 17.09 -8.62 44.78
C ASP A 185 18.54 -8.70 45.21
N THR A 186 19.40 -8.03 44.46
CA THR A 186 20.85 -8.04 44.63
C THR A 186 21.40 -6.69 45.09
N ASP A 187 20.50 -5.74 45.40
CA ASP A 187 20.81 -4.32 45.63
C ASP A 187 21.58 -3.67 44.45
N ASP A 188 21.36 -4.16 43.23
CA ASP A 188 21.83 -3.57 41.98
C ASP A 188 20.71 -3.56 40.94
N ASN A 189 20.10 -2.38 40.72
CA ASN A 189 18.94 -2.26 39.85
C ASN A 189 19.21 -2.70 38.40
N SER A 190 20.46 -2.60 37.92
CA SER A 190 20.85 -3.06 36.58
C SER A 190 20.91 -4.58 36.44
N ALA A 191 21.14 -5.29 37.55
CA ALA A 191 21.16 -6.75 37.58
C ALA A 191 19.75 -7.32 37.78
N ASP A 192 18.91 -6.58 38.50
CA ASP A 192 17.60 -7.06 38.92
C ASP A 192 16.47 -6.73 37.95
N PHE A 193 16.57 -5.63 37.20
CA PHE A 193 15.53 -5.16 36.29
C PHE A 193 15.96 -5.18 34.82
N ALA A 194 15.04 -5.62 33.95
CA ALA A 194 15.19 -5.58 32.50
C ALA A 194 14.09 -4.73 31.85
N VAL A 195 14.40 -4.12 30.71
CA VAL A 195 13.42 -3.38 29.92
C VAL A 195 12.61 -4.35 29.06
N GLY A 196 11.28 -4.20 29.06
CA GLY A 196 10.37 -5.06 28.29
C GLY A 196 8.99 -4.46 28.14
N ASP A 197 8.07 -5.24 27.57
CA ASP A 197 6.65 -4.84 27.46
C ASP A 197 6.00 -4.77 28.84
N PRO A 198 5.11 -3.79 29.11
CA PRO A 198 4.49 -3.65 30.41
C PRO A 198 3.51 -4.78 30.73
N THR A 199 3.61 -5.37 31.93
CA THR A 199 2.81 -6.55 32.35
C THR A 199 2.02 -6.36 33.66
N PRO A 200 1.22 -5.29 33.82
CA PRO A 200 0.58 -4.96 35.09
C PRO A 200 -0.37 -6.06 35.56
N THR A 201 -0.17 -6.54 36.79
CA THR A 201 -0.95 -7.61 37.41
C THR A 201 -1.42 -7.21 38.82
N ASN A 202 -2.74 -7.25 39.08
CA ASN A 202 -3.28 -6.96 40.41
C ASN A 202 -3.26 -8.17 41.37
N THR A 203 -3.70 -7.99 42.62
CA THR A 203 -3.75 -9.08 43.62
C THR A 203 -4.64 -10.27 43.21
N LYS A 204 -5.55 -10.10 42.25
CA LYS A 204 -6.41 -11.16 41.70
C LYS A 204 -5.79 -11.90 40.52
N GLY A 205 -4.61 -11.51 40.07
CA GLY A 205 -3.98 -12.05 38.87
C GLY A 205 -4.58 -11.52 37.56
N GLU A 206 -5.39 -10.45 37.62
CA GLU A 206 -5.94 -9.80 36.44
C GLU A 206 -4.83 -8.99 35.74
N THR A 207 -4.77 -9.06 34.42
CA THR A 207 -3.83 -8.33 33.56
C THR A 207 -4.60 -7.40 32.60
N THR A 208 -3.89 -6.56 31.85
CA THR A 208 -4.51 -5.71 30.81
C THR A 208 -5.32 -6.56 29.83
N GLY A 209 -6.64 -6.37 29.82
CA GLY A 209 -7.57 -7.17 29.00
C GLY A 209 -8.40 -8.19 29.78
N THR A 210 -8.23 -8.33 31.11
CA THR A 210 -9.08 -9.20 31.97
C THR A 210 -9.98 -8.39 32.92
N GLN A 211 -10.70 -7.39 32.40
CA GLN A 211 -12.00 -7.08 33.04
C GLN A 211 -12.87 -8.34 32.92
N PRO A 212 -13.73 -8.69 33.90
CA PRO A 212 -14.86 -9.56 33.60
C PRO A 212 -15.65 -8.86 32.50
N GLY A 213 -15.53 -9.34 31.26
CA GLY A 213 -16.27 -8.80 30.14
C GLY A 213 -17.76 -8.88 30.43
N GLU A 214 -18.57 -8.10 29.71
CA GLU A 214 -19.96 -8.51 29.52
C GLU A 214 -19.97 -10.02 29.19
N PRO A 215 -20.88 -10.80 29.82
CA PRO A 215 -21.00 -12.22 29.51
C PRO A 215 -21.06 -12.38 28.00
N GLY A 216 -20.18 -13.22 27.44
CA GLY A 216 -20.22 -13.48 26.01
C GLY A 216 -21.57 -14.08 25.66
N VAL A 217 -22.06 -13.79 24.46
CA VAL A 217 -23.18 -14.56 23.91
C VAL A 217 -22.60 -15.79 23.23
N PRO A 218 -22.98 -17.02 23.63
CA PRO A 218 -22.60 -18.22 22.89
C PRO A 218 -23.07 -18.11 21.44
N ALA A 219 -22.16 -18.29 20.48
CA ALA A 219 -22.46 -18.14 19.06
C ALA A 219 -21.65 -19.13 18.21
N LYS A 220 -22.26 -19.60 17.12
CA LYS A 220 -21.55 -20.32 16.06
C LYS A 220 -20.97 -19.36 15.03
N ILE A 221 -20.04 -19.85 14.21
CA ILE A 221 -19.38 -19.01 13.21
C ILE A 221 -20.40 -18.46 12.20
N HIS A 222 -21.32 -19.29 11.69
CA HIS A 222 -22.41 -18.82 10.82
C HIS A 222 -23.35 -17.80 11.50
N ASP A 223 -23.56 -17.88 12.82
CA ASP A 223 -24.34 -16.88 13.55
C ASP A 223 -23.62 -15.53 13.56
N ILE A 224 -22.30 -15.55 13.75
CA ILE A 224 -21.43 -14.36 13.74
C ILE A 224 -21.37 -13.74 12.35
N GLN A 225 -21.17 -14.54 11.30
CA GLN A 225 -21.14 -14.06 9.92
C GLN A 225 -22.52 -13.50 9.50
N GLY A 226 -23.58 -14.28 9.71
CA GLY A 226 -24.95 -13.88 9.37
C GLY A 226 -25.22 -13.89 7.86
N THR A 227 -26.40 -13.37 7.46
CA THR A 227 -26.90 -13.44 6.07
C THR A 227 -26.76 -12.12 5.30
N THR A 228 -25.95 -11.20 5.82
CA THR A 228 -25.66 -9.86 5.29
C THR A 228 -24.17 -9.58 5.43
N ARG A 229 -23.66 -8.49 4.86
CA ARG A 229 -22.22 -8.13 4.96
C ARG A 229 -21.78 -7.58 6.32
N ILE A 230 -22.75 -7.30 7.18
CA ILE A 230 -22.49 -6.82 8.53
C ILE A 230 -22.99 -7.90 9.48
N SER A 231 -22.10 -8.33 10.37
CA SER A 231 -22.39 -9.28 11.42
C SER A 231 -23.57 -8.82 12.29
N PRO A 232 -24.56 -9.69 12.60
CA PRO A 232 -25.57 -9.41 13.61
C PRO A 232 -24.99 -9.38 15.04
N PHE A 233 -23.71 -9.77 15.20
CA PHE A 233 -22.94 -9.69 16.44
C PHE A 233 -21.97 -8.53 16.47
N LYS A 234 -21.96 -7.63 15.47
CA LYS A 234 -21.12 -6.42 15.48
C LYS A 234 -21.11 -5.73 16.84
N ASP A 235 -19.91 -5.49 17.35
CA ASP A 235 -19.59 -4.86 18.63
C ASP A 235 -20.02 -5.64 19.89
N LYS A 236 -20.54 -6.86 19.77
CA LYS A 236 -20.87 -7.73 20.90
C LYS A 236 -19.69 -8.62 21.30
N GLN A 237 -19.65 -8.97 22.57
CA GLN A 237 -18.80 -10.03 23.09
C GLN A 237 -19.46 -11.39 22.79
N VAL A 238 -18.69 -12.32 22.23
CA VAL A 238 -19.10 -13.71 21.99
C VAL A 238 -18.20 -14.67 22.76
N GLU A 239 -18.76 -15.82 23.11
CA GLU A 239 -18.06 -16.94 23.76
C GLU A 239 -18.46 -18.26 23.10
N ASP A 240 -17.79 -19.36 23.48
CA ASP A 240 -18.03 -20.71 22.96
C ASP A 240 -17.96 -20.82 21.42
N VAL A 241 -17.15 -19.98 20.77
CA VAL A 241 -16.94 -20.00 19.32
C VAL A 241 -15.95 -21.11 18.98
N THR A 242 -16.47 -22.26 18.59
CA THR A 242 -15.68 -23.46 18.29
C THR A 242 -15.28 -23.54 16.81
N GLY A 243 -14.04 -23.92 16.50
CA GLY A 243 -13.63 -24.19 15.11
C GLY A 243 -12.28 -24.89 15.00
N ILE A 244 -11.95 -25.36 13.80
CA ILE A 244 -10.63 -25.93 13.46
C ILE A 244 -9.77 -24.83 12.84
N VAL A 245 -8.55 -24.65 13.34
CA VAL A 245 -7.56 -23.73 12.75
C VAL A 245 -7.17 -24.22 11.35
N THR A 246 -7.52 -23.46 10.32
CA THR A 246 -7.29 -23.82 8.92
C THR A 246 -6.11 -23.09 8.28
N ALA A 247 -5.74 -21.92 8.81
CA ALA A 247 -4.56 -21.17 8.40
C ALA A 247 -4.05 -20.25 9.52
N VAL A 248 -2.77 -19.87 9.46
CA VAL A 248 -2.14 -18.95 10.42
C VAL A 248 -1.36 -17.87 9.66
N ARG A 249 -1.62 -16.60 9.96
CA ARG A 249 -0.84 -15.46 9.47
C ARG A 249 0.15 -15.04 10.56
N SER A 250 1.38 -15.53 10.46
CA SER A 250 2.43 -15.37 11.48
C SER A 250 3.35 -14.16 11.28
N PHE A 251 3.18 -13.41 10.20
CA PHE A 251 3.99 -12.23 9.89
C PHE A 251 3.14 -11.07 9.35
N GLY A 252 3.77 -9.91 9.19
CA GLY A 252 3.07 -8.66 8.92
C GLY A 252 2.54 -8.00 10.19
N SER A 253 1.85 -6.87 10.02
CA SER A 253 1.27 -6.06 11.09
C SER A 253 -0.13 -6.50 11.51
N ALA A 254 -0.82 -7.28 10.68
CA ALA A 254 -2.13 -7.85 10.95
C ALA A 254 -2.04 -9.38 11.03
N ARG A 255 -1.54 -9.90 12.15
CA ARG A 255 -1.40 -11.34 12.44
C ARG A 255 -2.67 -11.90 13.04
N GLY A 256 -2.80 -13.21 12.92
CA GLY A 256 -3.98 -13.93 13.41
C GLY A 256 -4.03 -15.34 12.86
N PHE A 257 -5.18 -15.97 12.99
CA PHE A 257 -5.45 -17.30 12.47
C PHE A 257 -6.91 -17.43 12.06
N TRP A 258 -7.18 -18.30 11.09
CA TRP A 258 -8.52 -18.59 10.62
C TRP A 258 -9.02 -19.88 11.25
N ILE A 259 -10.26 -19.86 11.72
CA ILE A 259 -10.98 -21.04 12.19
C ILE A 259 -12.16 -21.31 11.26
N THR A 260 -12.48 -22.59 11.07
CA THR A 260 -13.66 -23.01 10.31
C THR A 260 -14.49 -23.99 11.14
N ASP A 261 -15.82 -23.84 11.17
CA ASP A 261 -16.69 -24.79 11.88
C ASP A 261 -16.69 -26.13 11.12
N PRO A 262 -16.29 -27.25 11.75
CA PRO A 262 -16.34 -28.56 11.11
C PRO A 262 -17.78 -29.10 10.92
N HIS A 263 -18.80 -28.43 11.45
CA HIS A 263 -20.22 -28.78 11.34
C HIS A 263 -21.01 -27.62 10.72
N PRO A 264 -20.86 -27.38 9.40
CA PRO A 264 -21.51 -26.27 8.73
C PRO A 264 -23.03 -26.36 8.80
N ASP A 265 -23.71 -25.21 8.73
CA ASP A 265 -25.15 -25.16 8.58
C ASP A 265 -25.60 -25.53 7.15
N SER A 266 -26.85 -25.18 6.78
CA SER A 266 -27.38 -25.45 5.44
C SER A 266 -27.72 -24.19 4.65
N ASP A 267 -27.43 -23.01 5.19
CA ASP A 267 -27.71 -21.74 4.57
C ASP A 267 -26.48 -21.29 3.76
N PRO A 268 -26.53 -21.30 2.42
CA PRO A 268 -25.37 -20.94 1.61
C PRO A 268 -24.98 -19.45 1.70
N ARG A 269 -25.69 -18.66 2.52
CA ARG A 269 -25.46 -17.23 2.74
C ARG A 269 -24.52 -16.95 3.92
N THR A 270 -24.35 -17.90 4.82
CA THR A 270 -23.50 -17.76 6.00
C THR A 270 -22.16 -18.43 5.74
N SER A 271 -21.07 -17.71 6.07
CA SER A 271 -19.74 -18.32 6.06
C SER A 271 -19.54 -19.15 7.33
N GLU A 272 -18.78 -20.23 7.19
CA GLU A 272 -18.33 -21.07 8.29
C GLU A 272 -16.89 -20.77 8.72
N GLY A 273 -16.26 -19.78 8.09
CA GLY A 273 -14.93 -19.26 8.41
C GLY A 273 -14.98 -18.01 9.29
N LEU A 274 -14.01 -17.84 10.18
CA LEU A 274 -13.83 -16.63 10.97
C LEU A 274 -12.35 -16.33 11.19
N PHE A 275 -11.96 -15.07 11.03
CA PHE A 275 -10.63 -14.60 11.34
C PHE A 275 -10.52 -14.15 12.80
N VAL A 276 -9.48 -14.65 13.50
CA VAL A 276 -9.14 -14.26 14.86
C VAL A 276 -7.91 -13.36 14.83
N PHE A 277 -8.11 -12.07 15.06
CA PHE A 277 -7.08 -11.04 14.97
C PHE A 277 -6.26 -10.95 16.27
N THR A 278 -4.93 -10.96 16.12
CA THR A 278 -3.98 -10.92 17.25
C THR A 278 -3.00 -9.74 17.16
N GLY A 279 -3.26 -8.76 16.31
CA GLY A 279 -2.39 -7.60 16.15
C GLY A 279 -1.02 -7.98 15.58
N SER A 280 0.05 -7.58 16.25
CA SER A 280 1.43 -7.94 15.88
C SER A 280 1.92 -9.22 16.57
N THR A 281 1.10 -9.86 17.41
CA THR A 281 1.47 -11.08 18.14
C THR A 281 1.24 -12.31 17.26
N THR A 282 2.22 -13.20 17.18
CA THR A 282 2.01 -14.49 16.51
C THR A 282 1.20 -15.39 17.45
N PRO A 283 0.04 -15.91 17.02
CA PRO A 283 -0.79 -16.77 17.88
C PRO A 283 -0.10 -18.11 18.14
N ALA A 284 -0.21 -18.61 19.37
CA ALA A 284 0.30 -19.91 19.78
C ALA A 284 -0.68 -21.04 19.41
N VAL A 285 -0.91 -21.25 18.12
CA VAL A 285 -1.78 -22.30 17.55
C VAL A 285 -1.13 -22.93 16.32
N ALA A 286 -1.56 -24.14 15.96
CA ALA A 286 -1.16 -24.85 14.75
C ALA A 286 -2.38 -25.17 13.87
N VAL A 287 -2.15 -25.29 12.56
CA VAL A 287 -3.18 -25.78 11.62
C VAL A 287 -3.61 -27.19 12.05
N GLY A 288 -4.92 -27.42 12.15
CA GLY A 288 -5.52 -28.65 12.67
C GLY A 288 -5.79 -28.65 14.18
N ASP A 289 -5.48 -27.57 14.90
CA ASP A 289 -5.95 -27.40 16.27
C ASP A 289 -7.46 -27.13 16.28
N ALA A 290 -8.19 -27.82 17.16
CA ALA A 290 -9.56 -27.45 17.51
C ALA A 290 -9.49 -26.45 18.66
N VAL A 291 -10.15 -25.31 18.50
CA VAL A 291 -10.14 -24.24 19.49
C VAL A 291 -11.56 -23.84 19.89
N THR A 292 -11.68 -23.39 21.13
CA THR A 292 -12.82 -22.63 21.63
C THR A 292 -12.36 -21.20 21.89
N ALA A 293 -12.89 -20.26 21.12
CA ALA A 293 -12.54 -18.85 21.18
C ALA A 293 -13.66 -18.01 21.81
N GLN A 294 -13.24 -16.90 22.42
CA GLN A 294 -14.10 -15.82 22.87
C GLN A 294 -13.47 -14.49 22.47
N GLY A 295 -14.28 -13.46 22.24
CA GLY A 295 -13.76 -12.18 21.79
C GLY A 295 -14.86 -11.20 21.41
N LYS A 296 -14.46 -10.01 20.98
CA LYS A 296 -15.38 -9.00 20.46
C LYS A 296 -15.46 -9.09 18.95
N VAL A 297 -16.67 -9.24 18.42
CA VAL A 297 -16.91 -9.22 16.97
C VAL A 297 -16.77 -7.79 16.46
N LYS A 298 -15.98 -7.61 15.40
CA LYS A 298 -15.72 -6.33 14.75
C LYS A 298 -15.90 -6.43 13.24
N GLU A 299 -16.40 -5.33 12.69
CA GLU A 299 -16.34 -5.03 11.26
C GLU A 299 -15.09 -4.21 11.00
N TYR A 300 -14.06 -4.84 10.47
CA TYR A 300 -12.82 -4.16 10.12
C TYR A 300 -12.93 -3.55 8.73
N TYR A 301 -12.71 -2.24 8.63
CA TYR A 301 -12.57 -1.56 7.34
C TYR A 301 -11.10 -1.19 7.11
N PRO A 302 -10.63 -1.16 5.84
CA PRO A 302 -9.27 -0.72 5.51
C PRO A 302 -8.96 0.73 5.89
N ASP A 303 -10.00 1.55 6.03
CA ASP A 303 -9.96 2.97 6.36
C ASP A 303 -11.07 3.33 7.38
N ALA A 304 -11.39 4.62 7.52
CA ALA A 304 -12.37 5.07 8.50
C ALA A 304 -13.79 4.51 8.19
N PRO A 305 -14.40 3.69 9.07
CA PRO A 305 -15.65 2.99 8.78
C PRO A 305 -16.81 3.89 8.32
N ALA A 306 -16.91 5.09 8.90
CA ALA A 306 -17.97 6.05 8.62
C ALA A 306 -17.92 6.61 7.18
N THR A 307 -16.75 6.63 6.55
CA THR A 307 -16.53 7.21 5.22
C THR A 307 -15.96 6.20 4.22
N SER A 308 -15.78 4.95 4.63
CA SER A 308 -15.20 3.91 3.80
C SER A 308 -16.01 3.71 2.51
N ASN A 309 -15.31 3.52 1.40
CA ASN A 309 -15.93 3.01 0.16
C ASN A 309 -15.74 1.49 0.00
N TYR A 310 -14.96 0.90 0.89
CA TYR A 310 -14.61 -0.51 0.91
C TYR A 310 -15.68 -1.33 1.67
N GLN A 311 -15.60 -2.65 1.55
CA GLN A 311 -16.39 -3.56 2.38
C GLN A 311 -15.62 -3.84 3.69
N SER A 312 -16.34 -4.32 4.71
CA SER A 312 -15.72 -4.79 5.95
C SER A 312 -15.26 -6.24 5.84
N LEU A 313 -14.46 -6.64 6.82
CA LEU A 313 -14.15 -8.02 7.19
C LEU A 313 -14.73 -8.28 8.58
N THR A 314 -15.44 -9.40 8.78
CA THR A 314 -15.89 -9.84 10.10
C THR A 314 -14.74 -10.56 10.82
N GLU A 315 -14.31 -10.02 11.96
CA GLU A 315 -13.20 -10.59 12.75
C GLU A 315 -13.49 -10.62 14.26
N LEU A 316 -12.81 -11.53 14.97
CA LEU A 316 -12.71 -11.50 16.43
C LEU A 316 -11.49 -10.70 16.86
N THR A 317 -11.73 -9.69 17.71
CA THR A 317 -10.69 -8.85 18.33
C THR A 317 -10.65 -9.07 19.84
N SER A 318 -9.51 -8.71 20.45
CA SER A 318 -9.27 -8.97 21.88
C SER A 318 -9.56 -10.41 22.28
N ALA A 319 -9.28 -11.34 21.35
CA ALA A 319 -9.70 -12.72 21.47
C ALA A 319 -8.85 -13.48 22.48
N GLN A 320 -9.49 -14.40 23.18
CA GLN A 320 -8.86 -15.43 24.00
C GLN A 320 -9.34 -16.79 23.51
N TRP A 321 -8.51 -17.82 23.63
CA TRP A 321 -8.86 -19.15 23.15
C TRP A 321 -8.20 -20.25 23.98
N THR A 322 -8.83 -21.41 23.98
CA THR A 322 -8.23 -22.68 24.40
C THR A 322 -7.97 -23.55 23.18
N VAL A 323 -6.90 -24.35 23.22
CA VAL A 323 -6.70 -25.45 22.28
C VAL A 323 -7.24 -26.71 22.92
N ASP A 324 -8.34 -27.24 22.38
CA ASP A 324 -9.07 -28.37 22.93
C ASP A 324 -8.48 -29.70 22.46
N SER A 325 -7.96 -29.74 21.23
CA SER A 325 -7.22 -30.87 20.67
C SER A 325 -6.37 -30.44 19.46
N SER A 326 -5.42 -31.28 19.04
CA SER A 326 -4.49 -31.01 17.93
C SER A 326 -4.47 -32.13 16.90
N GLY A 327 -4.12 -31.79 15.65
CA GLY A 327 -3.96 -32.76 14.55
C GLY A 327 -5.28 -33.26 13.97
N ASN A 328 -6.35 -32.48 14.11
CA ASN A 328 -7.67 -32.79 13.56
C ASN A 328 -7.67 -32.69 12.02
N PRO A 329 -8.54 -33.46 11.33
CA PRO A 329 -8.74 -33.27 9.90
C PRO A 329 -9.27 -31.85 9.61
N LEU A 330 -8.76 -31.22 8.56
CA LEU A 330 -9.25 -29.92 8.11
C LEU A 330 -10.58 -30.08 7.37
N PRO A 331 -11.52 -29.12 7.49
CA PRO A 331 -12.65 -29.02 6.59
C PRO A 331 -12.20 -28.99 5.12
N ALA A 332 -13.00 -29.60 4.25
CA ALA A 332 -12.68 -29.63 2.83
C ALA A 332 -12.79 -28.22 2.23
N PRO A 333 -11.82 -27.78 1.41
CA PRO A 333 -11.87 -26.45 0.81
C PRO A 333 -12.95 -26.37 -0.27
N THR A 334 -13.54 -25.18 -0.44
CA THR A 334 -14.43 -24.87 -1.55
C THR A 334 -13.65 -24.81 -2.85
N VAL A 335 -13.88 -25.79 -3.73
CA VAL A 335 -13.18 -25.89 -5.02
C VAL A 335 -13.82 -24.93 -6.03
N LEU A 336 -13.06 -23.93 -6.45
CA LEU A 336 -13.49 -22.91 -7.40
C LEU A 336 -13.40 -23.45 -8.84
N THR A 337 -14.53 -23.94 -9.34
CA THR A 337 -14.72 -24.23 -10.77
C THR A 337 -15.29 -23.02 -11.51
N PRO A 338 -15.23 -22.97 -12.86
CA PRO A 338 -15.71 -21.81 -13.63
C PRO A 338 -17.15 -21.38 -13.33
N ASP A 339 -18.02 -22.31 -12.95
CA ASP A 339 -19.43 -22.03 -12.70
C ASP A 339 -19.76 -21.68 -11.23
N GLN A 340 -18.78 -21.68 -10.31
CA GLN A 340 -19.05 -21.40 -8.88
C GLN A 340 -19.34 -19.93 -8.62
N VAL A 341 -18.50 -19.04 -9.16
CA VAL A 341 -18.66 -17.59 -8.97
C VAL A 341 -19.71 -17.10 -9.97
N PRO A 342 -20.79 -16.40 -9.56
CA PRO A 342 -21.78 -15.88 -10.49
C PRO A 342 -21.24 -14.90 -11.55
N ASP A 343 -21.95 -14.75 -12.66
CA ASP A 343 -21.57 -13.83 -13.75
C ASP A 343 -21.96 -12.37 -13.47
N VAL A 344 -22.99 -12.14 -12.65
CA VAL A 344 -23.41 -10.80 -12.27
C VAL A 344 -22.56 -10.37 -11.07
N LEU A 345 -21.93 -9.19 -11.13
CA LEU A 345 -21.03 -8.75 -10.08
C LEU A 345 -21.76 -8.52 -8.74
N ALA A 346 -22.81 -7.69 -8.76
CA ALA A 346 -23.44 -7.16 -7.56
C ALA A 346 -24.95 -6.88 -7.80
N PRO A 347 -25.77 -6.79 -6.72
CA PRO A 347 -27.13 -6.29 -6.83
C PRO A 347 -27.17 -4.84 -7.34
N LYS A 348 -28.23 -4.50 -8.07
CA LYS A 348 -28.54 -3.11 -8.44
C LYS A 348 -29.18 -2.40 -7.24
N ALA A 349 -28.35 -1.92 -6.33
CA ALA A 349 -28.80 -1.23 -5.12
C ALA A 349 -28.92 0.29 -5.30
N ASP A 350 -28.25 0.86 -6.30
CA ASP A 350 -28.07 2.30 -6.49
C ASP A 350 -27.58 2.98 -5.20
N GLY A 351 -26.65 2.32 -4.50
CA GLY A 351 -26.20 2.73 -3.16
C GLY A 351 -25.48 1.63 -2.39
N ASN A 352 -25.55 1.71 -1.06
CA ASN A 352 -24.87 0.79 -0.14
C ASN A 352 -25.52 -0.61 -0.17
N ILE A 353 -24.72 -1.65 -0.42
CA ILE A 353 -25.15 -3.07 -0.48
C ILE A 353 -25.04 -3.79 0.87
N GLU A 354 -24.39 -3.22 1.87
CA GLU A 354 -24.21 -3.83 3.20
C GLU A 354 -25.51 -4.34 3.86
N PRO A 355 -26.63 -3.58 3.85
CA PRO A 355 -27.86 -4.03 4.52
C PRO A 355 -28.67 -5.05 3.71
N LEU A 356 -28.24 -5.40 2.49
CA LEU A 356 -28.98 -6.32 1.64
C LEU A 356 -28.69 -7.78 2.04
N PRO A 357 -29.71 -8.65 2.11
CA PRO A 357 -29.50 -10.08 2.24
C PRO A 357 -28.65 -10.62 1.08
N LEU A 358 -27.73 -11.53 1.39
CA LEU A 358 -26.86 -12.15 0.39
C LEU A 358 -27.66 -13.08 -0.55
N GLU A 359 -27.41 -12.96 -1.86
CA GLU A 359 -27.85 -13.87 -2.93
C GLU A 359 -26.60 -14.51 -3.61
N PRO A 360 -25.84 -15.39 -2.93
CA PRO A 360 -24.53 -15.88 -3.39
C PRO A 360 -24.57 -16.74 -4.66
N SER A 361 -25.75 -17.29 -5.02
CA SER A 361 -25.94 -17.99 -6.30
C SER A 361 -26.14 -17.04 -7.50
N LYS A 362 -26.29 -15.73 -7.24
CA LYS A 362 -26.66 -14.74 -8.25
C LYS A 362 -25.61 -13.65 -8.41
N TYR A 363 -24.96 -13.22 -7.34
CA TYR A 363 -23.99 -12.13 -7.36
C TYR A 363 -22.60 -12.58 -6.89
N ALA A 364 -21.56 -12.21 -7.63
CA ALA A 364 -20.18 -12.56 -7.31
C ALA A 364 -19.71 -11.95 -5.98
N LEU A 365 -20.07 -10.70 -5.68
CA LEU A 365 -19.72 -10.11 -4.39
C LEU A 365 -20.43 -10.81 -3.22
N ASP A 366 -21.65 -11.33 -3.43
CA ASP A 366 -22.36 -12.07 -2.38
C ASP A 366 -21.80 -13.48 -2.22
N PHE A 367 -21.34 -14.11 -3.32
CA PHE A 367 -20.62 -15.38 -3.27
C PHE A 367 -19.38 -15.26 -2.40
N TRP A 368 -18.55 -14.24 -2.65
CA TRP A 368 -17.30 -14.08 -1.90
C TRP A 368 -17.54 -13.73 -0.43
N GLU A 369 -18.56 -12.92 -0.15
CA GLU A 369 -18.96 -12.62 1.23
C GLU A 369 -19.40 -13.89 1.98
N ALA A 370 -20.24 -14.72 1.35
CA ALA A 370 -20.69 -15.97 1.94
C ALA A 370 -19.57 -17.00 2.15
N HIS A 371 -18.37 -16.77 1.62
CA HIS A 371 -17.19 -17.60 1.83
C HIS A 371 -16.08 -16.84 2.59
N GLU A 372 -16.38 -15.68 3.19
CA GLU A 372 -15.40 -14.90 3.93
C GLU A 372 -14.70 -15.76 4.98
N SER A 373 -13.37 -15.70 5.06
CA SER A 373 -12.54 -16.51 5.97
C SER A 373 -12.56 -18.03 5.73
N GLU A 374 -13.31 -18.55 4.76
CA GLU A 374 -13.29 -19.97 4.38
C GLU A 374 -12.11 -20.31 3.48
N ILE A 375 -11.66 -21.57 3.55
CA ILE A 375 -10.63 -22.06 2.63
C ILE A 375 -11.23 -22.31 1.26
N VAL A 376 -10.78 -21.54 0.27
CA VAL A 376 -11.07 -21.78 -1.14
C VAL A 376 -9.85 -22.39 -1.85
N GLN A 377 -10.08 -23.06 -2.97
CA GLN A 377 -9.04 -23.70 -3.76
C GLN A 377 -9.24 -23.47 -5.26
N VAL A 378 -8.15 -23.14 -5.95
CA VAL A 378 -8.02 -23.23 -7.42
C VAL A 378 -6.93 -24.26 -7.79
N SER A 379 -6.98 -24.78 -9.01
CA SER A 379 -5.99 -25.74 -9.51
C SER A 379 -5.60 -25.44 -10.94
N ASP A 380 -4.30 -25.51 -11.24
CA ASP A 380 -3.74 -25.22 -12.56
C ASP A 380 -4.26 -23.89 -13.16
N ALA A 381 -4.29 -22.85 -12.33
CA ALA A 381 -4.96 -21.60 -12.63
C ALA A 381 -4.07 -20.68 -13.47
N ARG A 382 -4.62 -20.15 -14.57
CA ARG A 382 -3.92 -19.20 -15.44
C ARG A 382 -3.81 -17.84 -14.76
N VAL A 383 -2.63 -17.26 -14.80
CA VAL A 383 -2.30 -15.90 -14.37
C VAL A 383 -2.81 -14.91 -15.41
N VAL A 384 -3.56 -13.89 -14.98
CA VAL A 384 -4.20 -12.90 -15.87
C VAL A 384 -3.58 -11.50 -15.80
N GLY A 385 -2.66 -11.29 -14.86
CA GLY A 385 -1.84 -10.08 -14.76
C GLY A 385 -0.50 -10.38 -14.09
N PRO A 386 0.55 -9.59 -14.36
CA PRO A 386 1.87 -9.84 -13.80
C PRO A 386 1.88 -9.71 -12.27
N SER A 387 2.78 -10.44 -11.63
CA SER A 387 3.02 -10.27 -10.19
C SER A 387 3.65 -8.92 -9.88
N ASN A 388 3.24 -8.29 -8.78
CA ASN A 388 3.80 -7.00 -8.35
C ASN A 388 4.90 -7.14 -7.27
N LYS A 389 5.50 -6.02 -6.87
CA LYS A 389 6.57 -5.96 -5.84
C LYS A 389 6.14 -6.43 -4.44
N TYR A 390 4.84 -6.53 -4.18
CA TYR A 390 4.27 -7.00 -2.91
C TYR A 390 4.02 -8.52 -2.91
N GLY A 391 4.35 -9.21 -4.01
CA GLY A 391 4.12 -10.65 -4.17
C GLY A 391 2.66 -11.01 -4.43
N GLU A 392 1.85 -10.03 -4.81
CA GLU A 392 0.46 -10.24 -5.23
C GLU A 392 0.43 -10.65 -6.70
N LEU A 393 -0.49 -11.54 -7.05
CA LEU A 393 -0.75 -11.97 -8.43
C LEU A 393 -2.25 -12.19 -8.63
N TYR A 394 -2.68 -12.26 -9.89
CA TYR A 394 -4.08 -12.48 -10.24
C TYR A 394 -4.24 -13.72 -11.11
N VAL A 395 -5.17 -14.59 -10.74
CA VAL A 395 -5.53 -15.78 -11.52
C VAL A 395 -6.98 -15.71 -11.98
N THR A 396 -7.33 -16.54 -12.97
CA THR A 396 -8.73 -16.71 -13.37
C THR A 396 -9.35 -18.01 -12.87
N THR A 397 -10.54 -17.91 -12.28
CA THR A 397 -11.46 -19.04 -12.02
C THR A 397 -12.32 -19.36 -13.25
N LYS A 398 -12.43 -18.43 -14.22
CA LYS A 398 -13.23 -18.54 -15.45
C LYS A 398 -12.38 -18.37 -16.71
N PRO A 399 -11.63 -19.40 -17.15
CA PRO A 399 -10.66 -19.28 -18.24
C PRO A 399 -11.22 -18.79 -19.59
N GLN A 400 -12.54 -18.88 -19.81
CA GLN A 400 -13.24 -18.49 -21.03
C GLN A 400 -13.92 -17.11 -20.94
N GLN A 401 -13.91 -16.46 -19.78
CA GLN A 401 -14.48 -15.12 -19.61
C GLN A 401 -13.52 -14.09 -20.22
N ASN A 402 -13.90 -13.53 -21.38
CA ASN A 402 -13.18 -12.46 -22.08
C ASN A 402 -11.63 -12.66 -22.21
N PRO A 403 -11.14 -13.83 -22.67
CA PRO A 403 -9.71 -14.08 -22.74
C PRO A 403 -9.01 -13.19 -23.77
N THR A 404 -7.81 -12.71 -23.46
CA THR A 404 -6.91 -12.13 -24.46
C THR A 404 -6.11 -13.23 -25.17
N PRO A 405 -5.60 -13.00 -26.40
CA PRO A 405 -4.72 -13.96 -27.07
C PRO A 405 -3.44 -14.28 -26.28
N ARG A 406 -3.08 -13.41 -25.34
CA ARG A 406 -1.83 -13.43 -24.57
C ARG A 406 -2.03 -13.96 -23.14
N GLY A 407 -3.24 -14.42 -22.82
CA GLY A 407 -3.56 -15.13 -21.58
C GLY A 407 -4.20 -14.29 -20.48
N GLY A 408 -4.35 -12.98 -20.70
CA GLY A 408 -5.07 -12.06 -19.81
C GLY A 408 -6.59 -12.16 -19.96
N THR A 409 -7.28 -11.19 -19.36
CA THR A 409 -8.74 -11.09 -19.36
C THR A 409 -9.17 -9.64 -19.62
N VAL A 410 -9.77 -9.36 -20.78
CA VAL A 410 -10.08 -7.99 -21.22
C VAL A 410 -11.34 -7.43 -20.56
N TYR A 411 -11.27 -6.17 -20.15
CA TYR A 411 -12.38 -5.41 -19.61
C TYR A 411 -13.07 -4.57 -20.70
N LEU A 412 -14.35 -4.86 -20.96
CA LEU A 412 -15.06 -4.36 -22.15
C LEU A 412 -16.27 -3.46 -21.86
N GLY A 413 -16.60 -3.20 -20.60
CA GLY A 413 -17.71 -2.32 -20.24
C GLY A 413 -17.98 -2.28 -18.74
N TYR A 414 -18.54 -1.16 -18.26
CA TYR A 414 -18.92 -0.99 -16.85
C TYR A 414 -19.90 -2.05 -16.31
N ASP A 415 -20.69 -2.64 -17.19
CA ASP A 415 -21.64 -3.73 -16.91
C ASP A 415 -21.09 -5.12 -17.27
N LYS A 416 -19.81 -5.20 -17.64
CA LYS A 416 -19.12 -6.43 -18.11
C LYS A 416 -17.81 -6.67 -17.36
N ILE A 417 -17.82 -6.43 -16.06
CA ILE A 417 -16.67 -6.72 -15.18
C ILE A 417 -16.43 -8.23 -15.14
N ASN A 418 -15.16 -8.63 -15.19
CA ASN A 418 -14.79 -10.04 -15.16
C ASN A 418 -14.83 -10.57 -13.73
N THR A 419 -15.89 -11.29 -13.38
CA THR A 419 -16.11 -11.87 -12.04
C THR A 419 -15.20 -13.05 -11.72
N GLY A 420 -14.56 -13.64 -12.73
CA GLY A 420 -13.65 -14.77 -12.57
C GLY A 420 -12.22 -14.39 -12.24
N VAL A 421 -11.89 -13.13 -11.93
CA VAL A 421 -10.53 -12.71 -11.55
C VAL A 421 -10.38 -12.76 -10.03
N LEU A 422 -9.38 -13.51 -9.55
CA LEU A 422 -9.10 -13.71 -8.13
C LEU A 422 -7.68 -13.26 -7.81
N LYS A 423 -7.57 -12.34 -6.84
CA LYS A 423 -6.28 -11.93 -6.27
C LYS A 423 -5.75 -13.05 -5.37
N VAL A 424 -4.46 -13.32 -5.47
CA VAL A 424 -3.74 -14.29 -4.63
C VAL A 424 -2.58 -13.59 -3.96
N GLN A 425 -2.43 -13.80 -2.66
CA GLN A 425 -1.30 -13.31 -1.87
C GLN A 425 -0.78 -14.44 -0.98
N SER A 426 0.52 -14.69 -0.99
CA SER A 426 1.12 -15.73 -0.14
C SER A 426 1.16 -15.30 1.33
N ILE A 427 0.66 -16.17 2.22
CA ILE A 427 0.92 -16.09 3.67
C ILE A 427 1.95 -17.12 4.14
N ILE A 428 2.68 -17.72 3.20
CA ILE A 428 3.81 -18.59 3.48
C ILE A 428 5.05 -17.71 3.70
N PRO A 429 5.82 -17.89 4.79
CA PRO A 429 7.06 -17.15 5.00
C PRO A 429 7.98 -17.26 3.79
N SER A 430 8.54 -16.13 3.33
CA SER A 430 9.37 -16.09 2.12
C SER A 430 10.60 -17.01 2.16
N ALA A 431 11.13 -17.27 3.36
CA ALA A 431 12.21 -18.23 3.58
C ALA A 431 11.79 -19.70 3.33
N GLN A 432 10.50 -20.00 3.39
CA GLN A 432 9.93 -21.32 3.08
C GLN A 432 9.53 -21.41 1.61
N GLN A 433 8.81 -20.40 1.11
CA GLN A 433 8.41 -20.29 -0.28
C GLN A 433 8.23 -18.82 -0.66
N ALA A 434 9.08 -18.32 -1.54
CA ALA A 434 8.92 -16.98 -2.08
C ALA A 434 7.69 -16.88 -2.99
N ALA A 435 7.02 -15.73 -2.99
CA ALA A 435 5.99 -15.44 -3.98
C ALA A 435 6.61 -15.50 -5.40
N PRO A 436 5.96 -16.18 -6.35
CA PRO A 436 6.53 -16.36 -7.67
C PRO A 436 6.47 -15.05 -8.46
N LYS A 437 7.52 -14.78 -9.23
CA LYS A 437 7.51 -13.74 -10.26
C LYS A 437 6.90 -14.33 -11.53
N VAL A 438 5.72 -13.88 -11.92
CA VAL A 438 4.94 -14.40 -13.05
C VAL A 438 4.48 -13.29 -13.98
N ASN A 439 4.38 -13.62 -15.27
CA ASN A 439 3.81 -12.75 -16.29
C ASN A 439 2.36 -13.16 -16.58
N THR A 440 1.62 -12.29 -17.27
CA THR A 440 0.32 -12.66 -17.84
C THR A 440 0.43 -13.92 -18.70
N GLY A 441 -0.54 -14.82 -18.57
CA GLY A 441 -0.58 -16.07 -19.33
C GLY A 441 0.21 -17.23 -18.73
N ASP A 442 1.07 -17.00 -17.73
CA ASP A 442 1.69 -18.07 -16.93
C ASP A 442 0.64 -18.90 -16.18
N VAL A 443 1.04 -20.02 -15.58
CA VAL A 443 0.13 -20.90 -14.83
C VAL A 443 0.65 -21.16 -13.43
N LEU A 444 -0.21 -21.01 -12.42
CA LEU A 444 0.01 -21.60 -11.10
C LEU A 444 -0.42 -23.06 -11.13
N THR A 445 0.56 -23.95 -11.34
CA THR A 445 0.34 -25.40 -11.45
C THR A 445 0.14 -26.06 -10.10
N GLY A 446 -0.67 -27.11 -10.08
CA GLY A 446 -1.09 -27.78 -8.86
C GLY A 446 -2.11 -26.95 -8.08
N VAL A 447 -2.15 -27.15 -6.76
CA VAL A 447 -3.15 -26.56 -5.87
C VAL A 447 -2.64 -25.25 -5.26
N THR A 448 -3.42 -24.19 -5.43
CA THR A 448 -3.34 -22.96 -4.63
C THR A 448 -4.59 -22.88 -3.77
N SER A 449 -4.44 -22.78 -2.45
CA SER A 449 -5.55 -22.75 -1.50
C SER A 449 -5.24 -21.92 -0.27
N GLY A 450 -6.28 -21.37 0.34
CA GLY A 450 -6.17 -20.56 1.55
C GLY A 450 -7.47 -19.83 1.86
N PRO A 451 -7.55 -19.16 3.02
CA PRO A 451 -8.69 -18.34 3.38
C PRO A 451 -8.88 -17.18 2.39
N VAL A 452 -10.14 -16.80 2.15
CA VAL A 452 -10.47 -15.62 1.34
C VAL A 452 -10.97 -14.47 2.22
N GLU A 453 -10.43 -13.26 2.06
CA GLU A 453 -10.92 -12.07 2.78
C GLU A 453 -11.04 -10.89 1.83
N TYR A 454 -11.87 -9.91 2.21
CA TYR A 454 -11.83 -8.59 1.58
C TYR A 454 -10.54 -7.84 1.98
N SER A 455 -9.78 -7.34 1.00
CA SER A 455 -8.43 -6.80 1.24
C SER A 455 -8.39 -5.28 1.41
N ASN A 456 -7.31 -4.78 2.02
CA ASN A 456 -7.12 -3.36 2.37
C ASN A 456 -7.06 -2.38 1.19
N PHE A 457 -6.97 -2.88 -0.04
CA PHE A 457 -6.99 -2.08 -1.26
C PHE A 457 -8.19 -2.41 -2.16
N GLY A 458 -9.19 -3.10 -1.60
CA GLY A 458 -10.37 -3.55 -2.31
C GLY A 458 -10.26 -4.97 -2.86
N GLY A 459 -11.43 -5.56 -3.10
CA GLY A 459 -11.57 -6.89 -3.68
C GLY A 459 -11.21 -8.05 -2.73
N TYR A 460 -11.71 -9.24 -3.11
CA TYR A 460 -11.47 -10.47 -2.36
C TYR A 460 -10.14 -11.11 -2.77
N THR A 461 -9.38 -11.54 -1.76
CA THR A 461 -8.03 -12.09 -1.90
C THR A 461 -7.96 -13.47 -1.27
N LEU A 462 -7.48 -14.46 -2.04
CA LEU A 462 -7.07 -15.75 -1.51
C LEU A 462 -5.68 -15.59 -0.86
N PHE A 463 -5.63 -15.69 0.46
CA PHE A 463 -4.40 -15.71 1.24
C PHE A 463 -3.80 -17.11 1.25
N ALA A 464 -2.95 -17.41 0.28
CA ALA A 464 -2.44 -18.75 0.02
C ALA A 464 -1.60 -19.28 1.18
N SER A 465 -2.16 -20.24 1.94
CA SER A 465 -1.45 -21.10 2.89
C SER A 465 -0.80 -22.30 2.18
N LYS A 466 -1.26 -22.60 0.96
CA LYS A 466 -0.63 -23.49 0.00
C LYS A 466 -0.61 -22.80 -1.36
N LEU A 467 0.55 -22.75 -2.00
CA LEU A 467 0.74 -22.03 -3.25
C LEU A 467 1.28 -22.95 -4.34
N GLY A 468 0.56 -23.00 -5.47
CA GLY A 468 0.96 -23.74 -6.66
C GLY A 468 2.29 -23.26 -7.24
N ALA A 469 2.97 -24.12 -7.99
CA ALA A 469 4.24 -23.78 -8.61
C ALA A 469 4.02 -22.97 -9.89
N ALA A 470 4.78 -21.89 -10.06
CA ALA A 470 4.71 -21.10 -11.29
C ALA A 470 5.30 -21.87 -12.48
N LYS A 471 4.54 -21.93 -13.57
CA LYS A 471 4.98 -22.40 -14.88
C LYS A 471 5.00 -21.22 -15.84
N ASP A 472 6.21 -20.85 -16.23
CA ASP A 472 6.49 -19.83 -17.23
C ASP A 472 6.09 -20.32 -18.63
N ASN A 473 5.12 -19.64 -19.24
CA ASN A 473 4.63 -19.91 -20.59
C ASN A 473 5.39 -19.12 -21.67
N LYS A 474 6.51 -18.49 -21.30
CA LYS A 474 7.47 -17.83 -22.18
C LYS A 474 6.85 -16.71 -23.00
N LEU A 475 6.00 -15.89 -22.37
CA LEU A 475 5.44 -14.70 -22.99
C LEU A 475 6.59 -13.83 -23.55
N GLN A 476 6.46 -13.40 -24.80
CA GLN A 476 7.47 -12.57 -25.48
C GLN A 476 6.96 -11.15 -25.64
N LYS A 477 7.83 -10.17 -25.40
CA LYS A 477 7.58 -8.75 -25.70
C LYS A 477 7.38 -8.61 -27.21
N GLU A 478 6.36 -7.86 -27.60
CA GLU A 478 5.99 -7.71 -29.01
C GLU A 478 6.88 -6.71 -29.73
N THR A 479 6.92 -6.85 -31.06
CA THR A 479 7.53 -5.86 -31.95
C THR A 479 6.55 -5.57 -33.06
N THR A 480 6.44 -4.31 -33.43
CA THR A 480 5.60 -3.88 -34.54
C THR A 480 6.46 -3.58 -35.77
N ARG A 481 5.83 -3.47 -36.95
CA ARG A 481 6.58 -3.28 -38.21
C ARG A 481 7.17 -1.87 -38.31
N LYS A 482 8.24 -1.70 -39.08
CA LYS A 482 8.72 -0.35 -39.43
C LYS A 482 7.73 0.40 -40.34
N GLN A 483 7.64 1.72 -40.19
CA GLN A 483 6.96 2.60 -41.13
C GLN A 483 7.63 2.56 -42.51
N ARG A 484 6.84 2.60 -43.58
CA ARG A 484 7.36 2.70 -44.94
C ARG A 484 7.85 4.12 -45.24
N PRO A 485 8.67 4.34 -46.29
CA PRO A 485 9.16 5.66 -46.66
C PRO A 485 8.06 6.75 -46.75
N GLY A 486 6.87 6.40 -47.26
CA GLY A 486 5.72 7.30 -47.37
C GLY A 486 4.71 7.28 -46.22
N GLU A 487 4.92 6.43 -45.21
CA GLU A 487 4.10 6.43 -44.00
C GLU A 487 4.79 7.30 -42.95
N LEU A 488 4.02 8.14 -42.27
CA LEU A 488 4.40 8.78 -41.01
C LEU A 488 3.99 7.85 -39.87
N SER A 489 4.88 7.58 -38.92
CA SER A 489 4.54 6.91 -37.66
C SER A 489 4.44 7.89 -36.49
N VAL A 490 3.34 7.81 -35.75
CA VAL A 490 3.13 8.56 -34.49
C VAL A 490 2.84 7.55 -33.40
N ALA A 491 3.64 7.56 -32.33
CA ALA A 491 3.48 6.71 -31.16
C ALA A 491 3.10 7.52 -29.92
N THR A 492 2.56 6.85 -28.90
CA THR A 492 2.38 7.36 -27.54
C THR A 492 3.04 6.42 -26.54
N TYR A 493 3.68 6.96 -25.51
CA TYR A 493 4.37 6.17 -24.51
C TYR A 493 4.45 6.89 -23.16
N ASN A 494 3.63 6.45 -22.21
CA ASN A 494 3.79 6.79 -20.81
C ASN A 494 5.05 6.10 -20.26
N VAL A 495 6.00 6.88 -19.75
CA VAL A 495 7.30 6.38 -19.27
C VAL A 495 7.40 6.23 -17.75
N GLU A 496 6.26 6.29 -17.06
CA GLU A 496 6.09 6.08 -15.62
C GLU A 496 7.03 6.95 -14.77
N ASN A 497 6.67 8.22 -14.59
CA ASN A 497 7.38 9.19 -13.75
C ASN A 497 8.91 9.27 -14.01
N LEU A 498 9.32 9.25 -15.28
CA LEU A 498 10.73 9.19 -15.64
C LEU A 498 11.48 10.45 -15.17
N ALA A 499 12.52 10.25 -14.36
CA ALA A 499 13.38 11.31 -13.80
C ALA A 499 14.87 11.02 -14.02
N PRO A 500 15.79 12.00 -13.87
CA PRO A 500 17.22 11.75 -14.09
C PRO A 500 17.83 10.73 -13.10
N SER A 501 17.23 10.64 -11.91
CA SER A 501 17.59 9.72 -10.82
C SER A 501 17.22 8.26 -11.09
N ASP A 502 16.33 7.99 -12.05
CA ASP A 502 16.01 6.62 -12.45
C ASP A 502 17.23 5.87 -12.98
N SER A 503 17.24 4.56 -12.73
CA SER A 503 18.35 3.67 -13.10
C SER A 503 18.59 3.65 -14.62
N ASP A 504 19.85 3.48 -15.02
CA ASP A 504 20.21 3.33 -16.43
C ASP A 504 19.54 2.11 -17.08
N THR A 505 19.19 1.08 -16.29
CA THR A 505 18.41 -0.07 -16.75
C THR A 505 17.01 0.33 -17.20
N LYS A 506 16.29 1.17 -16.44
CA LYS A 506 14.96 1.68 -16.85
C LYS A 506 15.07 2.48 -18.14
N TYR A 507 16.03 3.40 -18.22
CA TYR A 507 16.30 4.17 -19.43
C TYR A 507 16.61 3.28 -20.65
N ALA A 508 17.44 2.25 -20.48
CA ALA A 508 17.76 1.31 -21.53
C ALA A 508 16.52 0.50 -21.97
N GLN A 509 15.70 0.00 -21.03
CA GLN A 509 14.48 -0.74 -21.35
C GLN A 509 13.48 0.12 -22.13
N LEU A 510 13.22 1.36 -21.70
CA LEU A 510 12.35 2.30 -22.40
C LEU A 510 12.91 2.65 -23.79
N ALA A 511 14.23 2.85 -23.90
CA ALA A 511 14.91 3.13 -25.16
C ALA A 511 14.79 1.97 -26.16
N HIS A 512 15.00 0.73 -25.72
CA HIS A 512 14.76 -0.46 -26.54
C HIS A 512 13.27 -0.60 -26.92
N GLY A 513 12.35 -0.22 -26.03
CA GLY A 513 10.93 -0.09 -26.35
C GLY A 513 10.67 0.82 -27.56
N ILE A 514 11.36 1.96 -27.67
CA ILE A 514 11.26 2.87 -28.83
C ILE A 514 11.95 2.29 -30.07
N VAL A 515 13.17 1.78 -29.93
CA VAL A 515 14.02 1.41 -31.07
C VAL A 515 13.59 0.09 -31.69
N ASP A 516 13.50 -0.96 -30.86
CA ASP A 516 13.29 -2.33 -31.29
C ASP A 516 11.82 -2.68 -31.35
N ASN A 517 11.07 -2.40 -30.28
CA ASN A 517 9.68 -2.81 -30.19
C ASN A 517 8.75 -1.94 -31.04
N LEU A 518 8.81 -0.60 -30.88
CA LEU A 518 8.05 0.36 -31.69
C LEU A 518 8.63 0.59 -33.10
N ALA A 519 9.78 -0.03 -33.41
CA ALA A 519 10.48 0.09 -34.68
C ALA A 519 10.84 1.54 -35.07
N THR A 520 11.21 2.37 -34.09
CA THR A 520 11.68 3.75 -34.27
C THR A 520 10.64 4.68 -34.94
N PRO A 521 9.60 5.11 -34.21
CA PRO A 521 8.57 6.01 -34.74
C PRO A 521 9.09 7.36 -35.23
N ASP A 522 8.43 8.03 -36.17
CA ASP A 522 8.85 9.36 -36.62
C ASP A 522 8.55 10.44 -35.56
N ILE A 523 7.45 10.29 -34.82
CA ILE A 523 7.02 11.13 -33.70
C ILE A 523 6.60 10.21 -32.53
N VAL A 524 6.95 10.58 -31.31
CA VAL A 524 6.48 9.94 -30.07
C VAL A 524 5.90 11.03 -29.17
N THR A 525 4.64 10.88 -28.74
CA THR A 525 4.11 11.62 -27.58
C THR A 525 4.57 10.90 -26.31
N LEU A 526 5.12 11.66 -25.38
CA LEU A 526 5.56 11.17 -24.09
C LEU A 526 4.62 11.67 -23.02
N GLU A 527 4.33 10.80 -22.07
CA GLU A 527 3.60 11.09 -20.84
C GLU A 527 4.52 10.80 -19.64
N GLU A 528 4.29 11.49 -18.52
CA GLU A 528 5.02 11.28 -17.25
C GLU A 528 6.51 11.58 -17.27
N ILE A 529 6.92 12.63 -17.97
CA ILE A 529 8.26 13.18 -17.83
C ILE A 529 8.31 14.06 -16.58
N GLN A 530 9.27 13.80 -15.69
CA GLN A 530 9.52 14.59 -14.48
C GLN A 530 10.57 15.68 -14.65
N ASP A 531 10.60 16.55 -13.64
CA ASP A 531 11.58 17.62 -13.46
C ASP A 531 12.98 17.05 -13.35
N ASN A 532 13.96 17.93 -13.52
CA ASN A 532 15.35 17.62 -13.28
C ASN A 532 15.61 17.21 -11.82
N SER A 533 14.76 17.62 -10.88
CA SER A 533 14.76 17.26 -9.46
C SER A 533 14.00 15.95 -9.16
N GLY A 534 13.37 15.32 -10.17
CA GLY A 534 12.48 14.19 -10.00
C GLY A 534 11.27 14.57 -9.13
N ALA A 535 10.91 13.72 -8.17
CA ALA A 535 9.80 13.97 -7.25
C ALA A 535 10.09 14.98 -6.12
N THR A 536 11.25 15.64 -6.13
CA THR A 536 11.62 16.58 -5.06
C THR A 536 11.01 17.95 -5.36
N ASP A 537 10.11 18.40 -4.49
CA ASP A 537 9.52 19.74 -4.55
C ASP A 537 10.53 20.80 -4.10
N ASP A 538 11.34 21.29 -5.05
CA ASP A 538 12.32 22.37 -4.85
C ASP A 538 12.07 23.60 -5.76
N GLY A 539 10.92 23.63 -6.43
CA GLY A 539 10.52 24.66 -7.39
C GLY A 539 11.12 24.52 -8.79
N THR A 540 11.91 23.47 -9.05
CA THR A 540 12.39 23.15 -10.40
C THR A 540 11.24 22.65 -11.27
N VAL A 541 11.06 23.25 -12.45
CA VAL A 541 10.07 22.82 -13.45
C VAL A 541 10.68 22.42 -14.80
N ASP A 542 12.00 22.54 -14.93
CA ASP A 542 12.75 22.14 -16.13
C ASP A 542 12.89 20.61 -16.18
N ALA A 543 12.76 20.02 -17.38
CA ALA A 543 12.90 18.57 -17.61
C ALA A 543 13.95 18.22 -18.69
N ASP A 544 14.83 19.16 -19.03
CA ASP A 544 15.80 18.99 -20.11
C ASP A 544 16.87 17.94 -19.80
N ALA A 545 17.25 17.75 -18.53
CA ALA A 545 18.17 16.69 -18.14
C ALA A 545 17.53 15.30 -18.32
N THR A 546 16.26 15.15 -17.94
CA THR A 546 15.48 13.92 -18.15
C THR A 546 15.38 13.57 -19.63
N LEU A 547 14.93 14.52 -20.46
CA LEU A 547 14.75 14.33 -21.90
C LEU A 547 16.09 14.09 -22.61
N LYS A 548 17.15 14.77 -22.20
CA LYS A 548 18.49 14.54 -22.73
C LYS A 548 18.98 13.13 -22.39
N LYS A 549 18.85 12.68 -21.13
CA LYS A 549 19.25 11.32 -20.73
C LYS A 549 18.47 10.27 -21.52
N PHE A 550 17.17 10.48 -21.74
CA PHE A 550 16.36 9.54 -22.51
C PHE A 550 16.74 9.50 -23.99
N THR A 551 16.93 10.65 -24.63
CA THR A 551 17.35 10.68 -26.04
C THR A 551 18.77 10.14 -26.26
N ASP A 552 19.68 10.32 -25.31
CA ASP A 552 21.00 9.69 -25.36
C ASP A 552 20.91 8.17 -25.17
N ALA A 553 20.02 7.66 -24.31
CA ALA A 553 19.74 6.23 -24.19
C ALA A 553 19.16 5.62 -25.48
N ILE A 554 18.26 6.34 -26.17
CA ILE A 554 17.73 5.92 -27.48
C ILE A 554 18.85 5.81 -28.52
N VAL A 555 19.78 6.77 -28.55
CA VAL A 555 20.95 6.69 -29.44
C VAL A 555 21.84 5.50 -29.06
N ALA A 556 22.04 5.24 -27.78
CA ALA A 556 22.83 4.11 -27.31
C ALA A 556 22.20 2.75 -27.68
N ALA A 557 20.87 2.67 -27.72
CA ALA A 557 20.12 1.51 -28.20
C ALA A 557 20.16 1.34 -29.74
N GLY A 558 20.79 2.27 -30.48
CA GLY A 558 20.89 2.22 -31.95
C GLY A 558 19.80 3.02 -32.68
N GLY A 559 18.99 3.79 -31.94
CA GLY A 559 17.97 4.68 -32.48
C GLY A 559 18.53 6.01 -33.03
N PRO A 560 17.65 6.84 -33.62
CA PRO A 560 18.02 8.16 -34.10
C PRO A 560 18.19 9.11 -32.91
N ARG A 561 18.95 10.19 -33.13
CA ARG A 561 18.97 11.32 -32.22
C ARG A 561 17.67 12.12 -32.38
N TYR A 562 16.65 11.75 -31.60
CA TYR A 562 15.41 12.51 -31.52
C TYR A 562 15.66 13.93 -31.02
N GLN A 563 14.92 14.88 -31.57
CA GLN A 563 14.73 16.20 -30.97
C GLN A 563 13.44 16.21 -30.15
N TRP A 564 13.31 17.14 -29.20
CA TRP A 564 12.11 17.24 -28.37
C TRP A 564 11.52 18.65 -28.32
N ARG A 565 10.22 18.71 -28.03
CA ARG A 565 9.48 19.93 -27.70
C ARG A 565 8.55 19.68 -26.52
N GLN A 566 8.53 20.60 -25.58
CA GLN A 566 7.70 20.59 -24.38
C GLN A 566 7.51 22.03 -23.88
N ILE A 567 6.60 22.24 -22.95
CA ILE A 567 6.39 23.52 -22.25
C ILE A 567 6.42 23.21 -20.75
N ASN A 568 7.32 23.85 -20.00
CA ASN A 568 7.37 23.66 -18.55
C ASN A 568 6.00 24.02 -17.93
N PRO A 569 5.50 23.22 -16.98
CA PRO A 569 4.30 23.56 -16.22
C PRO A 569 4.56 24.72 -15.25
N VAL A 570 3.48 25.22 -14.62
CA VAL A 570 3.62 26.00 -13.39
C VAL A 570 3.81 25.03 -12.24
N ASN A 571 4.71 25.35 -11.30
CA ASN A 571 5.03 24.47 -10.18
C ASN A 571 3.77 24.09 -9.39
N ASP A 572 3.53 22.79 -9.25
CA ASP A 572 2.41 22.12 -8.58
C ASP A 572 1.00 22.42 -9.11
N GLU A 573 0.85 22.98 -10.31
CA GLU A 573 -0.47 23.29 -10.89
C GLU A 573 -0.94 22.31 -12.00
N ASP A 574 -0.07 21.43 -12.50
CA ASP A 574 -0.42 20.44 -13.55
C ASP A 574 -0.82 19.06 -12.95
N GLY A 575 -0.90 18.92 -11.63
CA GLY A 575 -1.23 17.68 -10.93
C GLY A 575 -0.29 16.50 -11.23
N GLY A 576 -0.68 15.29 -10.79
CA GLY A 576 0.17 14.09 -10.93
C GLY A 576 1.05 13.87 -9.70
N GLN A 577 2.28 13.36 -9.88
CA GLN A 577 3.18 13.15 -8.74
C GLN A 577 3.57 14.50 -8.11
N PRO A 578 3.26 14.73 -6.81
CA PRO A 578 3.61 15.98 -6.13
C PRO A 578 5.10 16.29 -6.21
N GLY A 579 5.45 17.55 -6.46
CA GLY A 579 6.84 18.03 -6.60
C GLY A 579 7.53 17.65 -7.91
N GLY A 580 7.02 16.67 -8.68
CA GLY A 580 7.64 16.23 -9.94
C GLY A 580 7.02 16.81 -11.21
N ASN A 581 5.97 17.63 -11.07
CA ASN A 581 5.33 18.40 -12.13
C ASN A 581 5.16 17.65 -13.46
N ILE A 582 4.71 16.39 -13.41
CA ILE A 582 4.73 15.51 -14.59
C ILE A 582 4.07 16.15 -15.81
N ARG A 583 4.66 15.96 -16.99
CA ARG A 583 4.21 16.64 -18.23
C ARG A 583 4.18 15.72 -19.42
N VAL A 584 3.56 16.24 -20.48
CA VAL A 584 3.60 15.67 -21.82
C VAL A 584 4.69 16.34 -22.69
N GLY A 585 5.19 15.62 -23.68
CA GLY A 585 6.17 16.15 -24.63
C GLY A 585 6.19 15.41 -25.96
N PHE A 586 6.92 15.94 -26.93
CA PHE A 586 7.19 15.27 -28.19
C PHE A 586 8.65 14.85 -28.28
N LEU A 587 8.92 13.64 -28.77
CA LEU A 587 10.16 13.29 -29.45
C LEU A 587 9.87 13.19 -30.96
N PHE A 588 10.76 13.68 -31.81
CA PHE A 588 10.62 13.53 -33.27
C PHE A 588 11.96 13.34 -33.98
N ASN A 589 11.96 12.51 -35.02
CA ASN A 589 13.15 12.19 -35.80
C ASN A 589 13.35 13.26 -36.88
N PRO A 590 14.34 14.18 -36.74
CA PRO A 590 14.52 15.30 -37.66
C PRO A 590 14.95 14.86 -39.08
N ALA A 591 15.40 13.61 -39.25
CA ALA A 591 15.70 13.06 -40.57
C ALA A 591 14.46 12.70 -41.40
N ARG A 592 13.28 12.68 -40.76
CA ARG A 592 12.03 12.19 -41.35
C ARG A 592 10.93 13.24 -41.34
N VAL A 593 10.83 14.00 -40.25
CA VAL A 593 9.79 15.00 -40.02
C VAL A 593 10.40 16.27 -39.45
N SER A 594 9.88 17.43 -39.85
CA SER A 594 10.25 18.72 -39.27
C SER A 594 9.15 19.24 -38.36
N PHE A 595 9.53 19.81 -37.22
CA PHE A 595 8.63 20.56 -36.35
C PHE A 595 8.54 22.01 -36.82
N VAL A 596 7.34 22.60 -36.80
CA VAL A 596 7.12 24.01 -37.13
C VAL A 596 7.16 24.80 -35.83
N ASP A 597 8.30 25.43 -35.53
CA ASP A 597 8.44 26.29 -34.34
C ASP A 597 7.75 27.65 -34.57
N ARG A 598 6.80 28.00 -33.70
CA ARG A 598 6.16 29.33 -33.64
C ARG A 598 6.21 29.84 -32.19
N PRO A 599 6.81 31.00 -31.95
CA PRO A 599 7.02 31.51 -30.59
C PRO A 599 5.69 31.87 -29.91
N GLY A 600 5.72 31.96 -28.57
CA GLY A 600 4.59 32.43 -27.76
C GLY A 600 3.96 31.36 -26.86
N GLY A 601 4.34 30.09 -27.03
CA GLY A 601 3.94 29.03 -26.10
C GLY A 601 4.48 29.27 -24.69
N SER A 602 3.61 29.16 -23.69
CA SER A 602 3.94 29.26 -22.26
C SER A 602 2.97 28.34 -21.48
N PRO A 603 3.21 28.06 -20.18
CA PRO A 603 2.28 27.25 -19.39
C PRO A 603 0.85 27.81 -19.33
N THR A 604 0.69 29.14 -19.50
CA THR A 604 -0.58 29.86 -19.33
C THR A 604 -1.14 30.45 -20.62
N ALA A 605 -0.41 30.37 -21.73
CA ALA A 605 -0.86 30.88 -23.02
C ALA A 605 -1.64 29.81 -23.82
N SER A 606 -2.88 30.13 -24.19
CA SER A 606 -3.69 29.28 -25.06
C SER A 606 -3.18 29.31 -26.50
N VAL A 607 -2.95 28.13 -27.07
CA VAL A 607 -2.77 27.97 -28.52
C VAL A 607 -4.10 28.19 -29.22
N GLY A 608 -4.06 28.88 -30.37
CA GLY A 608 -5.21 29.10 -31.25
C GLY A 608 -4.96 28.50 -32.63
N VAL A 609 -6.02 28.50 -33.44
CA VAL A 609 -5.98 28.06 -34.85
C VAL A 609 -6.20 29.26 -35.76
N VAL A 610 -5.36 29.41 -36.78
CA VAL A 610 -5.55 30.37 -37.87
C VAL A 610 -5.70 29.63 -39.20
N SER A 611 -6.46 30.22 -40.12
CA SER A 611 -6.60 29.71 -41.49
C SER A 611 -5.78 30.59 -42.43
N ASP A 612 -4.89 29.97 -43.21
CA ASP A 612 -4.18 30.62 -44.31
C ASP A 612 -4.45 29.85 -45.60
N HIS A 613 -5.04 30.50 -46.59
CA HIS A 613 -5.44 29.87 -47.87
C HIS A 613 -6.23 28.55 -47.72
N GLY A 614 -7.08 28.45 -46.70
CA GLY A 614 -7.89 27.25 -46.41
C GLY A 614 -7.09 26.11 -45.76
N LYS A 615 -5.88 26.40 -45.25
CA LYS A 615 -5.05 25.51 -44.44
C LYS A 615 -5.00 25.99 -43.00
N ALA A 616 -5.20 25.08 -42.06
CA ALA A 616 -5.05 25.36 -40.64
C ALA A 616 -3.56 25.52 -40.30
N HIS A 617 -3.26 26.41 -39.35
CA HIS A 617 -1.96 26.54 -38.69
C HIS A 617 -2.19 26.87 -37.21
N LEU A 618 -1.24 26.50 -36.36
CA LEU A 618 -1.27 26.90 -34.95
C LEU A 618 -0.76 28.35 -34.81
N THR A 619 -1.30 29.11 -33.87
CA THR A 619 -0.75 30.44 -33.52
C THR A 619 0.62 30.33 -32.84
N GLN A 620 0.84 29.23 -32.13
CA GLN A 620 2.04 28.90 -31.36
C GLN A 620 2.29 27.39 -31.50
N SER A 621 3.55 26.97 -31.62
CA SER A 621 3.90 25.57 -31.78
C SER A 621 5.31 25.36 -31.22
N PRO A 622 5.48 24.59 -30.12
CA PRO A 622 4.40 23.94 -29.36
C PRO A 622 3.48 24.97 -28.65
N GLY A 623 2.26 24.55 -28.30
CA GLY A 623 1.32 25.39 -27.53
C GLY A 623 0.36 24.56 -26.67
N ARG A 624 -0.13 25.13 -25.56
CA ARG A 624 -1.07 24.44 -24.64
C ARG A 624 -2.52 24.67 -25.06
N VAL A 625 -3.35 23.63 -25.03
CA VAL A 625 -4.78 23.74 -25.37
C VAL A 625 -5.56 24.29 -24.19
N ASP A 626 -5.96 25.56 -24.29
CA ASP A 626 -6.80 26.28 -23.31
C ASP A 626 -6.37 26.08 -21.83
N PRO A 627 -5.11 26.35 -21.46
CA PRO A 627 -4.53 26.00 -20.16
C PRO A 627 -5.21 26.65 -18.94
N GLY A 628 -5.99 27.72 -19.13
CA GLY A 628 -6.75 28.39 -18.07
C GLY A 628 -8.15 27.82 -17.83
N ASN A 629 -8.55 26.77 -18.55
CA ASN A 629 -9.86 26.14 -18.40
C ASN A 629 -9.92 25.31 -17.10
N GLU A 630 -11.05 25.38 -16.37
CA GLU A 630 -11.29 24.57 -15.16
C GLU A 630 -11.19 23.05 -15.40
N ALA A 631 -11.32 22.60 -16.65
CA ALA A 631 -11.09 21.20 -17.01
C ALA A 631 -9.68 20.72 -16.62
N TRP A 632 -8.69 21.61 -16.57
CA TRP A 632 -7.29 21.31 -16.30
C TRP A 632 -6.82 21.62 -14.89
N GLU A 633 -7.75 21.95 -13.97
CA GLU A 633 -7.43 22.13 -12.55
C GLU A 633 -6.76 20.87 -11.99
N ASP A 634 -5.58 21.01 -11.39
CA ASP A 634 -4.74 19.90 -10.90
C ASP A 634 -4.54 18.79 -11.94
N SER A 635 -4.39 19.15 -13.21
CA SER A 635 -4.24 18.20 -14.31
C SER A 635 -3.38 18.73 -15.46
N ARG A 636 -2.83 17.79 -16.24
CA ARG A 636 -1.84 18.10 -17.28
C ARG A 636 -2.56 18.71 -18.47
N LYS A 637 -2.07 19.86 -18.91
CA LYS A 637 -2.66 20.60 -20.03
C LYS A 637 -2.14 20.03 -21.37
N PRO A 638 -2.99 19.69 -22.35
CA PRO A 638 -2.54 19.09 -23.61
C PRO A 638 -1.53 19.97 -24.38
N LEU A 639 -0.59 19.33 -25.07
CA LEU A 639 0.41 19.99 -25.90
C LEU A 639 0.09 19.78 -27.38
N ALA A 640 -0.14 20.87 -28.12
CA ALA A 640 -0.33 20.86 -29.56
C ALA A 640 0.98 21.13 -30.30
N GLY A 641 1.28 20.34 -31.33
CA GLY A 641 2.43 20.52 -32.22
C GLY A 641 2.05 20.48 -33.69
N GLU A 642 2.63 21.38 -34.48
CA GLU A 642 2.51 21.41 -35.95
C GLU A 642 3.77 20.78 -36.58
N PHE A 643 3.59 19.70 -37.32
CA PHE A 643 4.67 18.96 -38.00
C PHE A 643 4.49 19.00 -39.52
N VAL A 644 5.59 18.87 -40.25
CA VAL A 644 5.59 18.72 -41.71
C VAL A 644 6.30 17.44 -42.10
N PHE A 645 5.56 16.57 -42.80
CA PHE A 645 6.08 15.33 -43.37
C PHE A 645 5.86 15.34 -44.89
N ARG A 646 6.95 15.29 -45.67
CA ARG A 646 6.92 15.33 -47.14
C ARG A 646 6.04 16.47 -47.70
N GLY A 647 6.15 17.65 -47.09
CA GLY A 647 5.41 18.85 -47.46
C GLY A 647 3.94 18.89 -46.99
N ARG A 648 3.51 17.95 -46.15
CA ARG A 648 2.14 17.85 -45.63
C ARG A 648 2.12 18.17 -44.14
N THR A 649 1.22 19.07 -43.74
CA THR A 649 1.01 19.43 -42.33
C THR A 649 0.27 18.33 -41.59
N VAL A 650 0.76 18.01 -40.39
CA VAL A 650 0.16 17.09 -39.43
C VAL A 650 0.13 17.76 -38.07
N PHE A 651 -1.03 17.80 -37.43
CA PHE A 651 -1.18 18.24 -36.05
C PHE A 651 -1.16 17.02 -35.15
N VAL A 652 -0.28 17.03 -34.15
CA VAL A 652 -0.24 16.01 -33.11
C VAL A 652 -0.54 16.69 -31.78
N LEU A 653 -1.52 16.16 -31.04
CA LEU A 653 -1.90 16.62 -29.71
C LEU A 653 -1.48 15.54 -28.71
N ALA A 654 -0.52 15.84 -27.83
CA ALA A 654 -0.10 14.97 -26.72
C ALA A 654 -0.95 15.27 -25.47
N ASN A 655 -1.43 14.22 -24.80
CA ASN A 655 -2.43 14.35 -23.73
C ASN A 655 -2.06 13.47 -22.53
N HIS A 656 -2.42 13.94 -21.34
CA HIS A 656 -2.40 13.12 -20.14
C HIS A 656 -3.55 13.61 -19.23
N PHE A 657 -4.71 12.95 -19.28
CA PHE A 657 -5.90 13.39 -18.52
C PHE A 657 -5.78 13.08 -17.02
N ASN A 658 -6.70 13.60 -16.21
CA ASN A 658 -6.70 13.32 -14.77
C ASN A 658 -6.93 11.82 -14.50
N SER A 659 -6.19 11.29 -13.52
CA SER A 659 -6.23 9.86 -13.19
C SER A 659 -7.60 9.45 -12.66
N LYS A 660 -7.83 8.14 -12.58
CA LYS A 660 -9.03 7.54 -11.98
C LYS A 660 -9.03 7.56 -10.45
N GLY A 661 -8.02 8.20 -9.84
CA GLY A 661 -7.91 8.34 -8.39
C GLY A 661 -9.13 9.06 -7.79
N GLY A 662 -9.61 8.55 -6.65
CA GLY A 662 -10.82 9.06 -5.98
C GLY A 662 -12.14 8.43 -6.43
N ASP A 663 -12.13 7.61 -7.50
CA ASP A 663 -13.27 6.75 -7.85
C ASP A 663 -13.48 5.67 -6.78
N GLN A 664 -14.73 5.26 -6.57
CA GLN A 664 -15.04 4.16 -5.65
C GLN A 664 -14.55 2.82 -6.22
N PRO A 665 -14.08 1.89 -5.36
CA PRO A 665 -13.54 0.60 -5.80
C PRO A 665 -14.63 -0.27 -6.43
N THR A 666 -14.23 -1.06 -7.43
CA THR A 666 -15.13 -1.95 -8.19
C THR A 666 -15.86 -2.96 -7.31
N HIS A 667 -15.16 -3.48 -6.30
CA HIS A 667 -15.71 -4.42 -5.32
C HIS A 667 -16.14 -3.74 -4.01
N GLY A 668 -16.32 -2.41 -4.01
CA GLY A 668 -16.74 -1.66 -2.83
C GLY A 668 -18.19 -1.88 -2.42
N ARG A 669 -18.55 -1.32 -1.26
CA ARG A 669 -19.92 -1.42 -0.70
C ARG A 669 -20.96 -0.58 -1.44
N TYR A 670 -20.54 0.36 -2.29
CA TYR A 670 -21.44 1.17 -3.09
C TYR A 670 -21.50 0.65 -4.53
N GLN A 671 -22.69 0.22 -4.96
CA GLN A 671 -22.90 -0.40 -6.28
C GLN A 671 -24.05 0.27 -7.04
N PRO A 672 -23.82 0.72 -8.30
CA PRO A 672 -22.52 0.73 -8.98
C PRO A 672 -21.54 1.74 -8.37
N PRO A 673 -20.21 1.56 -8.52
CA PRO A 673 -19.22 2.49 -7.98
C PRO A 673 -19.37 3.89 -8.60
N THR A 674 -19.33 4.92 -7.75
CA THR A 674 -19.28 6.32 -8.18
C THR A 674 -17.92 6.64 -8.78
N ARG A 675 -17.93 7.16 -10.01
CA ARG A 675 -16.74 7.57 -10.76
C ARG A 675 -16.60 9.09 -10.73
N SER A 676 -16.21 9.64 -9.59
CA SER A 676 -16.13 11.10 -9.35
C SER A 676 -15.12 11.77 -10.28
N SER A 677 -14.00 11.11 -10.56
CA SER A 677 -12.92 11.63 -11.41
C SER A 677 -13.32 11.72 -12.90
N GLU A 678 -14.30 10.91 -13.35
CA GLU A 678 -14.78 10.87 -14.74
C GLU A 678 -15.48 12.19 -15.14
N VAL A 679 -16.01 12.93 -14.17
CA VAL A 679 -16.64 14.24 -14.42
C VAL A 679 -15.63 15.23 -14.99
N GLN A 680 -14.41 15.27 -14.44
CA GLN A 680 -13.35 16.13 -14.94
C GLN A 680 -12.86 15.66 -16.31
N ARG A 681 -12.60 14.35 -16.50
CA ARG A 681 -12.21 13.78 -17.81
C ARG A 681 -13.20 14.12 -18.92
N GLN A 682 -14.49 14.14 -18.60
CA GLN A 682 -15.53 14.57 -19.55
C GLN A 682 -15.42 16.05 -19.93
N LYS A 683 -15.02 16.95 -19.01
CA LYS A 683 -14.75 18.36 -19.32
C LYS A 683 -13.49 18.48 -20.18
N GLN A 684 -12.43 17.76 -19.83
CA GLN A 684 -11.17 17.70 -20.59
C GLN A 684 -11.38 17.24 -22.03
N ALA A 685 -12.14 16.15 -22.21
CA ALA A 685 -12.55 15.65 -23.52
C ALA A 685 -13.32 16.68 -24.35
N THR A 686 -14.18 17.49 -23.69
CA THR A 686 -14.98 18.53 -24.37
C THR A 686 -14.08 19.67 -24.86
N VAL A 687 -13.14 20.14 -24.04
CA VAL A 687 -12.19 21.20 -24.42
C VAL A 687 -11.31 20.75 -25.58
N LEU A 688 -10.76 19.53 -25.49
CA LEU A 688 -9.91 18.96 -26.53
C LEU A 688 -10.66 18.75 -27.85
N GLN A 689 -11.88 18.21 -27.80
CA GLN A 689 -12.74 18.06 -28.98
C GLN A 689 -13.04 19.42 -29.63
N GLY A 690 -13.31 20.45 -28.82
CA GLY A 690 -13.56 21.80 -29.30
C GLY A 690 -12.36 22.39 -30.04
N PHE A 691 -11.15 22.15 -29.54
CA PHE A 691 -9.92 22.56 -30.24
C PHE A 691 -9.73 21.81 -31.58
N VAL A 692 -10.00 20.51 -31.60
CA VAL A 692 -9.98 19.73 -32.85
C VAL A 692 -11.04 20.22 -33.85
N ALA A 693 -12.22 20.61 -33.37
CA ALA A 693 -13.25 21.22 -34.21
C ALA A 693 -12.80 22.55 -34.82
N GLN A 694 -12.00 23.37 -34.11
CA GLN A 694 -11.40 24.58 -34.66
C GLN A 694 -10.40 24.25 -35.79
N LEU A 695 -9.52 23.26 -35.59
CA LEU A 695 -8.60 22.78 -36.64
C LEU A 695 -9.36 22.34 -37.90
N LEU A 696 -10.37 21.50 -37.73
CA LEU A 696 -11.17 20.97 -38.84
C LEU A 696 -12.13 22.01 -39.45
N GLY A 697 -12.51 23.04 -38.69
CA GLY A 697 -13.23 24.20 -39.20
C GLY A 697 -12.37 25.08 -40.10
N ALA A 698 -11.08 25.22 -39.78
CA ALA A 698 -10.11 25.98 -40.57
C ALA A 698 -9.59 25.22 -41.81
N ASP A 699 -9.42 23.90 -41.70
CA ASP A 699 -9.13 22.97 -42.81
C ASP A 699 -9.90 21.64 -42.60
N PRO A 700 -11.02 21.40 -43.32
CA PRO A 700 -11.80 20.17 -43.21
C PRO A 700 -11.04 18.88 -43.58
N ARG A 701 -9.83 19.01 -44.15
CA ARG A 701 -8.93 17.90 -44.49
C ARG A 701 -7.63 17.94 -43.68
N ALA A 702 -7.62 18.62 -42.53
CA ALA A 702 -6.47 18.62 -41.64
C ALA A 702 -6.15 17.21 -41.14
N ASN A 703 -4.86 16.83 -41.19
CA ASN A 703 -4.37 15.60 -40.57
C ASN A 703 -4.19 15.87 -39.08
N VAL A 704 -5.07 15.33 -38.24
CA VAL A 704 -5.02 15.51 -36.80
C VAL A 704 -4.85 14.14 -36.15
N VAL A 705 -3.89 14.03 -35.24
CA VAL A 705 -3.67 12.88 -34.37
C VAL A 705 -3.75 13.37 -32.92
N VAL A 706 -4.60 12.74 -32.13
CA VAL A 706 -4.68 12.92 -30.67
C VAL A 706 -4.09 11.66 -30.06
N ALA A 707 -3.05 11.79 -29.26
CA ALA A 707 -2.34 10.65 -28.68
C ALA A 707 -2.02 10.93 -27.20
N GLY A 708 -2.06 9.90 -26.37
CA GLY A 708 -1.72 10.02 -24.95
C GLY A 708 -2.52 9.11 -24.03
N ASP A 709 -2.18 9.18 -22.75
CA ASP A 709 -2.94 8.60 -21.66
C ASP A 709 -4.19 9.45 -21.37
N LEU A 710 -5.36 9.00 -21.81
CA LEU A 710 -6.62 9.69 -21.54
C LEU A 710 -7.28 9.23 -20.23
N ASN A 711 -6.63 8.33 -19.50
CA ASN A 711 -7.05 7.80 -18.20
C ASN A 711 -8.49 7.27 -18.19
N ASP A 712 -8.97 6.78 -19.32
CA ASP A 712 -10.33 6.30 -19.43
C ASP A 712 -10.52 5.25 -20.51
N TYR A 713 -11.64 4.55 -20.43
CA TYR A 713 -11.93 3.44 -21.31
C TYR A 713 -12.49 3.91 -22.66
N GLN A 714 -12.26 3.11 -23.69
CA GLN A 714 -12.84 3.27 -25.04
C GLN A 714 -14.37 3.34 -25.07
N PHE A 715 -15.05 2.84 -24.03
CA PHE A 715 -16.50 2.90 -23.87
C PHE A 715 -16.98 3.99 -22.90
N SER A 716 -16.07 4.83 -22.37
CA SER A 716 -16.42 5.82 -21.35
C SER A 716 -17.19 7.02 -21.93
N PRO A 717 -17.96 7.73 -21.10
CA PRO A 717 -18.54 9.02 -21.47
C PRO A 717 -17.52 10.07 -21.93
N ALA A 718 -16.28 10.04 -21.41
CA ALA A 718 -15.25 10.98 -21.85
C ALA A 718 -14.85 10.72 -23.31
N LEU A 719 -14.60 9.45 -23.69
CA LEU A 719 -14.28 9.09 -25.08
C LEU A 719 -15.47 9.32 -26.02
N ALA A 720 -16.71 9.10 -25.55
CA ALA A 720 -17.90 9.44 -26.32
C ALA A 720 -18.00 10.96 -26.62
N LYS A 721 -17.61 11.82 -25.68
CA LYS A 721 -17.53 13.27 -25.91
C LYS A 721 -16.42 13.63 -26.90
N LEU A 722 -15.24 13.05 -26.74
CA LEU A 722 -14.08 13.34 -27.60
C LEU A 722 -14.32 12.94 -29.06
N THR A 723 -15.04 11.85 -29.30
CA THR A 723 -15.37 11.33 -30.64
C THR A 723 -16.71 11.86 -31.20
N SER A 724 -17.41 12.70 -30.44
CA SER A 724 -18.71 13.23 -30.83
C SER A 724 -18.66 14.01 -32.15
N GLY A 725 -19.71 13.87 -32.96
CA GLY A 725 -19.78 14.46 -34.30
C GLY A 725 -18.90 13.76 -35.35
N GLY A 726 -18.21 12.68 -35.00
CA GLY A 726 -17.37 11.91 -35.93
C GLY A 726 -16.11 12.65 -36.40
N LEU A 727 -15.67 13.68 -35.65
CA LEU A 727 -14.46 14.45 -35.95
C LEU A 727 -13.19 13.63 -35.80
N LEU A 728 -13.19 12.74 -34.80
CA LEU A 728 -12.12 11.81 -34.47
C LEU A 728 -12.65 10.39 -34.43
N LYS A 729 -11.81 9.46 -34.87
CA LYS A 729 -12.00 8.02 -34.66
C LYS A 729 -10.97 7.52 -33.66
N ASP A 730 -11.43 6.91 -32.57
CA ASP A 730 -10.56 6.20 -31.62
C ASP A 730 -10.04 4.91 -32.25
N LEU A 731 -8.73 4.80 -32.45
CA LEU A 731 -8.14 3.72 -33.24
C LEU A 731 -8.09 2.40 -32.49
N ILE A 732 -8.13 2.41 -31.15
CA ILE A 732 -8.20 1.14 -30.39
C ILE A 732 -9.49 0.37 -30.67
N SER A 733 -10.56 1.08 -31.03
CA SER A 733 -11.83 0.47 -31.45
C SER A 733 -11.73 -0.30 -32.78
N THR A 734 -10.63 -0.15 -33.53
CA THR A 734 -10.38 -0.89 -34.78
C THR A 734 -9.78 -2.28 -34.57
N LEU A 735 -9.19 -2.53 -33.40
CA LEU A 735 -8.67 -3.83 -33.03
C LEU A 735 -9.81 -4.80 -32.66
N PRO A 736 -9.59 -6.12 -32.77
CA PRO A 736 -10.47 -7.13 -32.18
C PRO A 736 -10.69 -6.85 -30.68
N PRO A 737 -11.90 -7.07 -30.11
CA PRO A 737 -12.15 -6.77 -28.69
C PRO A 737 -11.14 -7.37 -27.70
N ALA A 738 -10.64 -8.58 -27.97
CA ALA A 738 -9.67 -9.28 -27.13
C ALA A 738 -8.25 -8.65 -27.13
N GLU A 739 -7.99 -7.70 -28.02
CA GLU A 739 -6.70 -7.01 -28.18
C GLU A 739 -6.79 -5.52 -27.76
N ARG A 740 -7.93 -5.09 -27.17
CA ARG A 740 -8.15 -3.70 -26.76
C ARG A 740 -7.70 -3.47 -25.33
N TYR A 741 -6.39 -3.36 -25.13
CA TYR A 741 -5.82 -2.99 -23.84
C TYR A 741 -4.42 -2.41 -24.02
N SER A 742 -4.03 -1.51 -23.12
CA SER A 742 -2.67 -0.98 -22.98
C SER A 742 -2.18 -1.04 -21.53
N TYR A 743 -3.03 -1.48 -20.61
CA TYR A 743 -2.80 -1.44 -19.18
C TYR A 743 -3.34 -2.72 -18.52
N VAL A 744 -2.73 -3.18 -17.43
CA VAL A 744 -3.25 -4.31 -16.64
C VAL A 744 -3.37 -3.91 -15.18
N PHE A 745 -4.61 -3.81 -14.69
CA PHE A 745 -4.93 -3.40 -13.33
C PHE A 745 -5.85 -4.41 -12.66
N GLU A 746 -5.48 -4.84 -11.45
CA GLU A 746 -6.24 -5.84 -10.69
C GLU A 746 -6.56 -7.12 -11.50
N GLY A 747 -5.61 -7.54 -12.35
CA GLY A 747 -5.75 -8.72 -13.22
C GLY A 747 -6.70 -8.53 -14.42
N GLN A 748 -7.15 -7.30 -14.66
CA GLN A 748 -7.97 -6.92 -15.81
C GLN A 748 -7.09 -6.25 -16.86
N SER A 749 -7.16 -6.70 -18.11
CA SER A 749 -6.56 -5.99 -19.26
C SER A 749 -7.49 -4.86 -19.70
N GLN A 750 -7.03 -3.61 -19.57
CA GLN A 750 -7.82 -2.39 -19.70
C GLN A 750 -7.18 -1.40 -20.67
N VAL A 751 -7.96 -0.43 -21.13
CA VAL A 751 -7.51 0.69 -21.97
C VAL A 751 -7.39 1.95 -21.13
N LEU A 752 -6.26 2.65 -21.22
CA LEU A 752 -6.09 4.02 -20.70
C LEU A 752 -5.47 4.94 -21.76
N ASP A 753 -4.54 4.40 -22.55
CA ASP A 753 -3.88 5.12 -23.63
C ASP A 753 -4.70 5.03 -24.91
N HIS A 754 -4.69 6.11 -25.69
CA HIS A 754 -5.42 6.19 -26.94
C HIS A 754 -4.59 6.87 -28.03
N ILE A 755 -4.80 6.43 -29.27
CA ILE A 755 -4.54 7.23 -30.46
C ILE A 755 -5.85 7.42 -31.21
N LEU A 756 -6.27 8.67 -31.42
CA LEU A 756 -7.40 9.05 -32.24
C LEU A 756 -6.92 9.83 -33.47
N ALA A 757 -7.61 9.66 -34.59
CA ALA A 757 -7.27 10.37 -35.83
C ALA A 757 -8.50 11.03 -36.46
N SER A 758 -8.28 12.17 -37.13
CA SER A 758 -9.28 12.73 -38.05
C SER A 758 -9.47 11.83 -39.28
N ALA A 759 -10.42 12.17 -40.15
CA ALA A 759 -10.69 11.39 -41.36
C ALA A 759 -9.62 11.51 -42.47
N ALA A 760 -8.74 12.53 -42.40
CA ALA A 760 -7.80 12.84 -43.48
C ALA A 760 -6.61 11.87 -43.61
N PRO A 761 -5.98 11.37 -42.53
CA PRO A 761 -4.99 10.30 -42.57
C PRO A 761 -5.46 9.08 -43.39
N ARG A 762 -4.64 8.66 -44.37
CA ARG A 762 -4.97 7.56 -45.29
C ARG A 762 -4.17 6.31 -44.98
N GLY A 763 -4.77 5.14 -45.17
CA GLY A 763 -4.09 3.85 -44.93
C GLY A 763 -3.64 3.70 -43.48
N VAL A 764 -4.49 4.12 -42.55
CA VAL A 764 -4.27 4.05 -41.11
C VAL A 764 -4.08 2.59 -40.70
N ASP A 765 -2.95 2.33 -40.05
CA ASP A 765 -2.51 1.05 -39.51
C ASP A 765 -2.08 1.28 -38.06
N TYR A 766 -2.83 0.71 -37.11
CA TYR A 766 -2.71 0.98 -35.68
C TYR A 766 -2.40 -0.30 -34.92
N ASP A 767 -1.60 -0.18 -33.86
CA ASP A 767 -1.10 -1.30 -33.08
C ASP A 767 -0.88 -0.88 -31.62
N VAL A 768 -1.13 -1.80 -30.68
CA VAL A 768 -0.67 -1.71 -29.29
C VAL A 768 0.47 -2.70 -29.15
N VAL A 769 1.62 -2.25 -28.64
CA VAL A 769 2.82 -3.09 -28.64
C VAL A 769 3.08 -3.58 -27.22
N HIS A 770 2.70 -4.84 -26.94
CA HIS A 770 2.74 -5.40 -25.59
C HIS A 770 4.18 -5.70 -25.12
N VAL A 771 4.75 -4.79 -24.33
CA VAL A 771 6.15 -4.87 -23.85
C VAL A 771 6.30 -4.64 -22.34
N ASN A 772 5.24 -4.14 -21.70
CA ASN A 772 5.22 -3.63 -20.34
C ASN A 772 4.08 -4.25 -19.53
N ALA A 773 2.82 -3.94 -19.85
CA ALA A 773 1.67 -4.15 -18.95
C ALA A 773 1.48 -5.61 -18.50
N GLU A 774 1.95 -6.56 -19.29
CA GLU A 774 1.82 -8.01 -19.04
C GLU A 774 3.01 -8.65 -18.31
N PHE A 775 4.08 -7.89 -18.06
CA PHE A 775 5.36 -8.42 -17.59
C PHE A 775 5.65 -8.01 -16.15
N ALA A 776 6.23 -8.90 -15.35
CA ALA A 776 6.64 -8.56 -13.98
C ALA A 776 7.98 -7.78 -13.94
N ASP A 777 8.63 -7.55 -15.08
CA ASP A 777 9.83 -6.73 -15.24
C ASP A 777 9.55 -5.44 -16.03
N GLN A 778 8.54 -4.70 -15.56
CA GLN A 778 8.09 -3.43 -16.13
C GLN A 778 9.11 -2.31 -15.98
N ALA A 779 9.30 -1.55 -17.05
CA ALA A 779 9.94 -0.24 -17.05
C ALA A 779 8.92 0.91 -17.03
N SER A 780 7.70 0.61 -17.45
CA SER A 780 6.45 1.35 -17.30
C SER A 780 5.35 0.31 -17.08
N ASP A 781 4.23 0.67 -16.47
CA ASP A 781 3.01 -0.12 -16.38
C ASP A 781 2.09 0.00 -17.60
N HIS A 782 2.41 0.90 -18.55
CA HIS A 782 1.68 1.11 -19.81
C HIS A 782 2.39 0.49 -21.02
N ASP A 783 1.63 -0.15 -21.90
CA ASP A 783 2.10 -0.54 -23.23
C ASP A 783 2.03 0.64 -24.20
N PRO A 784 3.10 0.93 -24.96
CA PRO A 784 3.07 1.97 -25.97
C PRO A 784 2.20 1.58 -27.16
N GLN A 785 1.68 2.58 -27.86
CA GLN A 785 0.88 2.40 -29.07
C GLN A 785 1.51 3.13 -30.24
N VAL A 786 1.19 2.70 -31.47
CA VAL A 786 1.65 3.39 -32.66
C VAL A 786 0.62 3.34 -33.78
N VAL A 787 0.49 4.47 -34.49
CA VAL A 787 -0.22 4.56 -35.75
C VAL A 787 0.75 4.87 -36.89
N ARG A 788 0.53 4.24 -38.05
CA ARG A 788 1.21 4.51 -39.31
C ARG A 788 0.18 4.91 -40.34
N PHE A 789 0.44 6.00 -41.06
CA PHE A 789 -0.49 6.48 -42.07
C PHE A 789 0.21 7.35 -43.10
N ARG A 790 -0.46 7.61 -44.23
CA ARG A 790 -0.06 8.65 -45.20
C ARG A 790 -0.89 9.90 -44.91
N PRO A 791 -0.28 11.03 -44.47
CA PRO A 791 -1.02 12.28 -44.32
C PRO A 791 -1.67 12.66 -45.64
N SER A 792 -2.91 13.15 -45.70
CA SER A 792 -3.49 13.66 -46.95
C SER A 792 -2.86 15.00 -47.34
N ALA A 793 -2.70 15.22 -48.65
CA ALA A 793 -2.37 16.52 -49.22
C ALA A 793 -3.59 17.47 -49.28
N GLY A 794 -4.77 16.99 -48.87
CA GLY A 794 -6.04 17.70 -49.02
C GLY A 794 -6.55 17.72 -50.46
N ASN A 795 -5.95 16.96 -51.39
CA ASN A 795 -6.36 16.83 -52.78
C ASN A 795 -6.16 15.39 -53.25
N ALA A 796 -7.24 14.74 -53.70
CA ALA A 796 -7.25 13.34 -54.14
C ALA A 796 -6.28 13.04 -55.29
N PHE A 797 -6.10 13.98 -56.23
CA PHE A 797 -5.16 13.78 -57.34
C PHE A 797 -3.71 13.82 -56.86
N ALA A 798 -3.37 14.79 -56.00
CA ALA A 798 -2.05 14.88 -55.40
C ALA A 798 -1.76 13.66 -54.52
N ASP A 799 -2.75 13.18 -53.77
CA ASP A 799 -2.64 11.96 -52.98
C ASP A 799 -2.40 10.73 -53.86
N PHE A 800 -3.15 10.56 -54.95
CA PHE A 800 -2.97 9.47 -55.92
C PHE A 800 -1.58 9.50 -56.58
N ALA A 801 -1.13 10.66 -57.06
CA ALA A 801 0.17 10.80 -57.71
C ALA A 801 1.33 10.43 -56.75
N ASN A 802 1.23 10.83 -55.48
CA ASN A 802 2.23 10.48 -54.47
C ASN A 802 2.18 9.00 -54.10
N ASP A 803 0.99 8.41 -54.01
CA ASP A 803 0.86 6.96 -53.78
C ASP A 803 1.49 6.15 -54.92
N LEU A 804 1.33 6.61 -56.17
CA LEU A 804 1.96 5.99 -57.33
C LEU A 804 3.49 6.12 -57.27
N LEU A 805 4.02 7.29 -56.92
CA LEU A 805 5.46 7.48 -56.72
C LEU A 805 6.00 6.54 -55.63
N ASP A 806 5.30 6.41 -54.50
CA ASP A 806 5.67 5.48 -53.43
C ASP A 806 5.55 4.00 -53.84
N GLN A 807 4.64 3.67 -54.76
CA GLN A 807 4.57 2.32 -55.34
C GLN A 807 5.72 2.04 -56.29
N LEU A 808 6.07 2.99 -57.15
CA LEU A 808 7.20 2.89 -58.07
C LEU A 808 8.52 2.77 -57.30
N ASP A 809 8.72 3.61 -56.28
CA ASP A 809 9.91 3.59 -55.44
C ASP A 809 10.09 2.21 -54.76
N ARG A 810 8.99 1.61 -54.29
CA ARG A 810 8.98 0.23 -53.76
C ARG A 810 9.29 -0.83 -54.82
N PHE A 811 8.84 -0.64 -56.05
CA PHE A 811 9.10 -1.59 -57.13
C PHE A 811 10.59 -1.59 -57.50
N PHE A 812 11.20 -0.42 -57.63
CA PHE A 812 12.61 -0.28 -58.02
C PHE A 812 13.59 -0.60 -56.89
N HIS A 813 13.23 -0.37 -55.63
CA HIS A 813 14.09 -0.72 -54.47
C HIS A 813 13.94 -2.18 -53.99
N ARG A 814 13.00 -2.96 -54.55
CA ARG A 814 12.94 -4.42 -54.34
C ARG A 814 13.81 -5.22 -55.31
N THR A 815 14.32 -4.57 -56.36
CA THR A 815 15.14 -5.20 -57.41
C THR A 815 16.64 -4.89 -57.29
N ALA A 816 17.06 -4.24 -56.20
CA ALA A 816 18.46 -3.86 -55.93
C ALA A 816 19.03 -4.66 -54.75
#